data_AF-A0A0C3RKB9-F1
#
_entry.id   AF-A0A0C3RKB9-F1
#
_cell.length_a   1.000
_cell.length_b   1.000
_cell.length_c   1.000
_cell.angle_alpha   90.00
_cell.angle_beta   90.00
_cell.angle_gamma   90.00
#
_symmetry.space_group_name_H-M   'P 1'
#
loop_
_entity.id
_entity.type
_entity.pdbx_description
1 polymer ?
#
loop_
_entity_poly.entity_id
_entity_poly.type
_entity_poly.pdbx_seq_one_letter_code
_entity_poly.pdbx_strand_id
1 'polypeptide(L)'
;MPDSVTQILRSGPVGAKKNIAVLGDGFAEGDQTAYNNKVKELLIDGVFGNDYFYEDMQAFNIFRVNLISVDSGVSQRVYDEKGTPADGSDDTIVSTTLRNTALGYIYSGSWAHCWLENGADTSTRVQDALNTWAPDYDLVLIILNENGFGGCGGGGFQIVTLGSSWEVMAHEFGHGAGGLADEYCQPGTYAGGEPGSVNVTANTDRATLKWGRFVNPATPVPTGINPNPGAGGCTNYNQGTRPAGWDSSQDAGLFEGAQYVTSGKYRPVENCRMRGNSPPYCPVCYTEMKTRHHAYTGRNFLTCHAGDFNGDGKHDLLVHNGNGIMIYRSGGAQLDLVFSTVDRVPGSWQFMPNDRFYIGDFNGDGKDEVVVYNSTDWVMEYLGLLVDDGDNGLKLIARYDDSMPGWQFQKGDRFYVADFDGNGKKDLFVVNGADWAIPYIGMLRSSGSGFTLVQRYDGSMPGWQMRPGDRHYTGDFTGEGREDLWVFNGTEWSIPYLGILRSTGAALAMQKRYDGSMPGWQMRRGDRHYIADFNGDGKKDLYVFNGENWSIAYLGMLASDGRQLAMVKRYDGNAPGWQMRKDDLHFVGDINGDGKEDLFVYNSRNWFREYLGTMVSNGSALACAWRHDWVGEWNLGSVDRFIPCNYEGVAGRRDLFVHNTDWFGMIRATPGLSLQKIYYQWIHNYRHGRNW
;
A
#
# COMPACT_ATOMS: atom_id res chain seq x y z
N MET A 1 -35.07 -15.70 -15.33
CA MET A 1 -33.61 -15.96 -15.34
C MET A 1 -33.34 -17.08 -14.35
N PRO A 2 -32.33 -17.94 -14.57
CA PRO A 2 -31.90 -18.88 -13.54
C PRO A 2 -31.13 -18.15 -12.43
N ASP A 3 -31.06 -18.76 -11.26
CA ASP A 3 -30.16 -18.34 -10.18
C ASP A 3 -28.70 -18.34 -10.68
N SER A 4 -27.89 -17.43 -10.16
CA SER A 4 -26.49 -17.30 -10.57
C SER A 4 -25.60 -16.72 -9.49
N VAL A 5 -24.27 -16.90 -9.64
CA VAL A 5 -23.25 -16.29 -8.79
C VAL A 5 -22.27 -15.48 -9.63
N THR A 6 -21.86 -14.32 -9.12
CA THR A 6 -20.83 -13.46 -9.70
C THR A 6 -19.82 -13.08 -8.62
N GLN A 7 -18.54 -13.33 -8.87
CA GLN A 7 -17.48 -12.79 -8.02
C GLN A 7 -17.27 -11.31 -8.37
N ILE A 8 -17.69 -10.41 -7.46
CA ILE A 8 -17.66 -8.96 -7.68
C ILE A 8 -16.41 -8.29 -7.06
N LEU A 9 -15.68 -9.00 -6.19
CA LEU A 9 -14.34 -8.62 -5.73
C LEU A 9 -13.46 -9.87 -5.73
N ARG A 10 -12.31 -9.81 -6.42
CA ARG A 10 -11.38 -10.93 -6.57
C ARG A 10 -9.99 -10.58 -6.05
N SER A 11 -9.76 -10.79 -4.77
CA SER A 11 -8.48 -10.54 -4.13
C SER A 11 -7.53 -11.73 -4.12
N GLY A 12 -7.94 -12.88 -4.66
CA GLY A 12 -7.08 -14.05 -4.82
C GLY A 12 -7.87 -15.35 -4.88
N PRO A 13 -7.17 -16.50 -4.91
CA PRO A 13 -7.81 -17.82 -4.91
C PRO A 13 -8.70 -18.04 -3.67
N VAL A 14 -9.79 -18.79 -3.85
CA VAL A 14 -10.64 -19.27 -2.75
C VAL A 14 -9.79 -20.11 -1.79
N GLY A 15 -9.94 -19.90 -0.48
CA GLY A 15 -9.16 -20.54 0.57
C GLY A 15 -7.91 -19.78 1.01
N ALA A 16 -7.38 -18.87 0.18
CA ALA A 16 -6.30 -17.96 0.56
C ALA A 16 -6.80 -16.59 1.07
N LYS A 17 -8.11 -16.35 0.93
CA LYS A 17 -8.79 -15.08 1.20
C LYS A 17 -10.07 -15.36 2.00
N LYS A 18 -10.58 -14.33 2.67
CA LYS A 18 -11.90 -14.38 3.31
C LYS A 18 -12.99 -14.22 2.28
N ASN A 19 -13.94 -15.15 2.22
CA ASN A 19 -15.01 -15.11 1.22
C ASN A 19 -16.30 -14.56 1.84
N ILE A 20 -16.86 -13.52 1.23
CA ILE A 20 -18.15 -12.95 1.60
C ILE A 20 -19.19 -13.42 0.59
N ALA A 21 -20.18 -14.19 1.05
CA ALA A 21 -21.35 -14.54 0.26
C ALA A 21 -22.44 -13.49 0.44
N VAL A 22 -22.94 -12.92 -0.65
CA VAL A 22 -24.00 -11.91 -0.66
C VAL A 22 -25.23 -12.50 -1.33
N LEU A 23 -26.31 -12.74 -0.58
CA LEU A 23 -27.55 -13.31 -1.08
C LEU A 23 -28.66 -12.24 -1.10
N GLY A 24 -29.57 -12.33 -2.07
CA GLY A 24 -30.77 -11.50 -2.12
C GLY A 24 -32.03 -12.31 -1.79
N ASP A 25 -32.97 -11.75 -1.02
CA ASP A 25 -34.32 -12.30 -0.85
C ASP A 25 -35.42 -11.31 -1.24
N GLY A 26 -36.50 -11.81 -1.83
CA GLY A 26 -37.63 -10.99 -2.29
C GLY A 26 -37.35 -10.22 -3.57
N PHE A 27 -36.27 -10.50 -4.30
CA PHE A 27 -35.98 -9.91 -5.59
C PHE A 27 -36.48 -10.84 -6.70
N ALA A 28 -37.57 -10.44 -7.37
CA ALA A 28 -38.08 -11.17 -8.53
C ALA A 28 -37.16 -10.97 -9.75
N GLU A 29 -37.47 -11.62 -10.87
CA GLU A 29 -36.67 -11.50 -12.10
C GLU A 29 -36.48 -10.04 -12.56
N GLY A 30 -37.52 -9.20 -12.42
CA GLY A 30 -37.47 -7.78 -12.75
C GLY A 30 -36.62 -6.93 -11.79
N ASP A 31 -36.34 -7.43 -10.59
CA ASP A 31 -35.69 -6.65 -9.52
C ASP A 31 -34.17 -6.89 -9.46
N GLN A 32 -33.64 -7.84 -10.24
CA GLN A 32 -32.23 -8.25 -10.14
C GLN A 32 -31.25 -7.12 -10.44
N THR A 33 -31.62 -6.16 -11.29
CA THR A 33 -30.79 -4.96 -11.53
C THR A 33 -30.76 -4.06 -10.29
N ALA A 34 -31.90 -3.90 -9.59
CA ALA A 34 -31.96 -3.13 -8.36
C ALA A 34 -31.14 -3.78 -7.24
N TYR A 35 -31.21 -5.12 -7.10
CA TYR A 35 -30.36 -5.87 -6.19
C TYR A 35 -28.87 -5.66 -6.49
N ASN A 36 -28.46 -5.81 -7.75
CA ASN A 36 -27.06 -5.62 -8.16
C ASN A 36 -26.55 -4.21 -7.83
N ASN A 37 -27.35 -3.18 -8.10
CA ASN A 37 -27.02 -1.81 -7.79
C ASN A 37 -26.93 -1.58 -6.29
N LYS A 38 -27.83 -2.17 -5.49
CA LYS A 38 -27.80 -2.03 -4.03
C LYS A 38 -26.59 -2.73 -3.40
N VAL A 39 -26.20 -3.90 -3.92
CA VAL A 39 -24.95 -4.56 -3.50
C VAL A 39 -23.75 -3.67 -3.80
N LYS A 40 -23.69 -3.05 -5.00
CA LYS A 40 -22.62 -2.10 -5.32
C LYS A 40 -22.62 -0.91 -4.35
N GLU A 41 -23.77 -0.28 -4.16
CA GLU A 41 -23.94 0.90 -3.29
C GLU A 41 -23.52 0.62 -1.84
N LEU A 42 -24.09 -0.40 -1.20
CA LEU A 42 -23.86 -0.64 0.22
C LEU A 42 -22.50 -1.30 0.49
N LEU A 43 -22.12 -2.27 -0.35
CA LEU A 43 -20.95 -3.11 -0.06
C LEU A 43 -19.69 -2.61 -0.75
N ILE A 44 -19.72 -2.41 -2.07
CA ILE A 44 -18.51 -2.04 -2.83
C ILE A 44 -18.15 -0.57 -2.62
N ASP A 45 -19.11 0.33 -2.81
CA ASP A 45 -18.89 1.78 -2.67
C ASP A 45 -18.99 2.22 -1.20
N GLY A 46 -19.85 1.58 -0.43
CA GLY A 46 -20.03 1.81 1.01
C GLY A 46 -18.93 1.15 1.84
N VAL A 47 -19.14 -0.09 2.28
CA VAL A 47 -18.21 -0.78 3.19
C VAL A 47 -16.78 -0.83 2.65
N PHE A 48 -16.57 -1.37 1.44
CA PHE A 48 -15.24 -1.53 0.82
C PHE A 48 -14.72 -0.25 0.13
N GLY A 49 -15.50 0.82 0.12
CA GLY A 49 -15.07 2.14 -0.30
C GLY A 49 -14.63 3.02 0.87
N ASN A 50 -14.78 2.56 2.11
CA ASN A 50 -14.48 3.35 3.31
C ASN A 50 -13.63 2.60 4.35
N ASP A 51 -12.85 3.38 5.10
CA ASP A 51 -12.16 2.98 6.34
C ASP A 51 -11.34 1.67 6.23
N TYR A 52 -11.52 0.76 7.18
CA TYR A 52 -10.76 -0.48 7.29
C TYR A 52 -10.90 -1.39 6.06
N PHE A 53 -12.11 -1.54 5.52
CA PHE A 53 -12.36 -2.47 4.42
C PHE A 53 -11.84 -1.94 3.09
N TYR A 54 -11.85 -0.61 2.89
CA TYR A 54 -11.18 0.02 1.75
C TYR A 54 -9.68 -0.25 1.79
N GLU A 55 -9.07 -0.07 2.95
CA GLU A 55 -7.68 -0.39 3.11
C GLU A 55 -7.47 -1.89 2.84
N ASP A 56 -8.05 -2.78 3.64
CA ASP A 56 -7.77 -4.23 3.61
C ASP A 56 -8.58 -5.05 2.60
N MET A 57 -9.07 -4.44 1.52
CA MET A 57 -9.86 -5.14 0.50
C MET A 57 -9.13 -6.38 -0.06
N GLN A 58 -7.79 -6.38 -0.08
CA GLN A 58 -6.98 -7.52 -0.55
C GLN A 58 -7.12 -8.79 0.31
N ALA A 59 -7.72 -8.71 1.50
CA ALA A 59 -8.02 -9.87 2.32
C ALA A 59 -9.32 -10.59 1.89
N PHE A 60 -10.18 -9.97 1.07
CA PHE A 60 -11.54 -10.42 0.85
C PHE A 60 -11.85 -10.74 -0.62
N ASN A 61 -12.55 -11.84 -0.84
CA ASN A 61 -13.31 -12.10 -2.05
C ASN A 61 -14.80 -11.87 -1.76
N ILE A 62 -15.55 -11.38 -2.74
CA ILE A 62 -16.99 -11.15 -2.60
C ILE A 62 -17.74 -11.85 -3.73
N PHE A 63 -18.69 -12.71 -3.37
CA PHE A 63 -19.54 -13.49 -4.26
C PHE A 63 -20.99 -13.03 -4.12
N ARG A 64 -21.50 -12.33 -5.12
CA ARG A 64 -22.91 -11.96 -5.19
C ARG A 64 -23.71 -13.09 -5.83
N VAL A 65 -24.66 -13.63 -5.08
CA VAL A 65 -25.61 -14.64 -5.53
C VAL A 65 -26.94 -13.97 -5.83
N ASN A 66 -27.37 -14.09 -7.08
CA ASN A 66 -28.64 -13.62 -7.60
C ASN A 66 -29.64 -14.77 -7.52
N LEU A 67 -30.39 -14.85 -6.41
CA LEU A 67 -31.48 -15.79 -6.22
C LEU A 67 -32.78 -15.17 -6.72
N ILE A 68 -33.53 -15.88 -7.54
CA ILE A 68 -34.76 -15.38 -8.15
C ILE A 68 -35.95 -15.77 -7.28
N SER A 69 -36.55 -14.76 -6.64
CA SER A 69 -37.81 -14.94 -5.89
C SER A 69 -39.01 -14.99 -6.84
N VAL A 70 -40.07 -15.71 -6.46
CA VAL A 70 -41.31 -15.73 -7.24
C VAL A 70 -42.05 -14.40 -7.08
N ASP A 71 -42.13 -13.93 -5.84
CA ASP A 71 -42.73 -12.65 -5.50
C ASP A 71 -41.66 -11.58 -5.27
N SER A 72 -41.95 -10.35 -5.71
CA SER A 72 -41.19 -9.16 -5.32
C SER A 72 -41.58 -8.71 -3.91
N GLY A 73 -40.61 -8.31 -3.09
CA GLY A 73 -40.75 -8.00 -1.67
C GLY A 73 -40.65 -9.24 -0.77
N VAL A 74 -40.44 -9.02 0.53
CA VAL A 74 -40.40 -10.10 1.54
C VAL A 74 -41.72 -10.25 2.30
N SER A 75 -41.89 -11.40 2.98
CA SER A 75 -43.02 -11.62 3.87
C SER A 75 -43.03 -10.57 4.99
N GLN A 76 -44.20 -10.25 5.54
CA GLN A 76 -44.38 -9.22 6.56
C GLN A 76 -45.04 -9.79 7.81
N ARG A 77 -44.59 -9.38 8.99
CA ARG A 77 -45.27 -9.65 10.27
C ARG A 77 -45.44 -8.36 11.04
N VAL A 78 -46.60 -8.17 11.65
CA VAL A 78 -46.88 -7.00 12.48
C VAL A 78 -47.12 -7.47 13.90
N TYR A 79 -46.41 -6.85 14.84
CA TYR A 79 -46.60 -7.06 16.28
C TYR A 79 -47.40 -5.93 16.90
N ASP A 80 -48.16 -6.27 17.94
CA ASP A 80 -48.63 -5.33 18.95
C ASP A 80 -47.62 -5.35 20.09
N GLU A 81 -46.75 -4.35 20.11
CA GLU A 81 -45.60 -4.23 21.02
C GLU A 81 -45.98 -3.76 22.44
N LYS A 82 -47.28 -3.61 22.75
CA LYS A 82 -47.81 -3.20 24.08
C LYS A 82 -47.21 -1.93 24.70
N GLY A 83 -46.49 -1.12 23.93
CA GLY A 83 -45.78 0.07 24.39
C GLY A 83 -44.36 -0.19 24.89
N THR A 84 -43.83 -1.40 24.70
CA THR A 84 -42.50 -1.89 25.13
C THR A 84 -41.64 -2.33 23.94
N PRO A 85 -41.28 -1.44 23.00
CA PRO A 85 -40.59 -1.79 21.74
C PRO A 85 -39.22 -2.48 21.89
N ALA A 86 -38.63 -2.46 23.09
CA ALA A 86 -37.34 -3.08 23.40
C ALA A 86 -37.47 -4.44 24.13
N ASP A 87 -38.69 -4.88 24.46
CA ASP A 87 -38.98 -6.10 25.21
C ASP A 87 -40.08 -6.88 24.48
N GLY A 88 -39.68 -7.94 23.77
CA GLY A 88 -40.61 -8.76 22.99
C GLY A 88 -41.28 -9.86 23.80
N SER A 89 -41.17 -9.85 25.12
CA SER A 89 -41.71 -10.92 25.97
C SER A 89 -43.25 -10.90 26.08
N ASP A 90 -43.88 -9.75 25.80
CA ASP A 90 -45.33 -9.58 25.79
C ASP A 90 -45.94 -9.24 24.41
N ASP A 91 -45.09 -9.20 23.37
CA ASP A 91 -45.49 -8.93 22.00
C ASP A 91 -46.45 -10.01 21.45
N THR A 92 -47.49 -9.58 20.74
CA THR A 92 -48.46 -10.49 20.10
C THR A 92 -48.59 -10.21 18.62
N ILE A 93 -48.71 -11.27 17.82
CA ILE A 93 -48.83 -11.14 16.35
C ILE A 93 -50.21 -10.59 15.99
N VAL A 94 -50.23 -9.45 15.31
CA VAL A 94 -51.43 -8.82 14.75
C VAL A 94 -51.76 -9.41 13.38
N SER A 95 -50.75 -9.55 12.52
CA SER A 95 -50.93 -10.12 11.18
C SER A 95 -49.64 -10.71 10.63
N THR A 96 -49.77 -11.61 9.65
CA THR A 96 -48.66 -12.11 8.86
C THR A 96 -49.10 -12.21 7.40
N THR A 97 -48.33 -11.58 6.51
CA THR A 97 -48.53 -11.65 5.06
C THR A 97 -47.35 -12.39 4.45
N LEU A 98 -47.60 -13.57 3.90
CA LEU A 98 -46.55 -14.41 3.32
C LEU A 98 -46.33 -14.08 1.84
N ARG A 99 -45.07 -14.13 1.43
CA ARG A 99 -44.61 -14.08 0.03
C ARG A 99 -43.76 -15.29 -0.28
N ASN A 100 -43.82 -15.76 -1.52
CA ASN A 100 -42.99 -16.85 -2.01
C ASN A 100 -41.63 -16.30 -2.48
N THR A 101 -40.72 -16.15 -1.53
CA THR A 101 -39.37 -15.64 -1.77
C THR A 101 -38.33 -16.74 -1.73
N ALA A 102 -37.16 -16.49 -2.30
CA ALA A 102 -36.08 -17.47 -2.45
C ALA A 102 -35.60 -18.02 -1.10
N LEU A 103 -35.50 -17.17 -0.08
CA LEU A 103 -35.00 -17.51 1.25
C LEU A 103 -36.10 -17.49 2.32
N GLY A 104 -37.28 -16.94 2.03
CA GLY A 104 -38.45 -17.00 2.91
C GLY A 104 -38.35 -16.12 4.16
N TYR A 105 -37.57 -15.04 4.13
CA TYR A 105 -37.47 -14.11 5.26
C TYR A 105 -38.79 -13.36 5.51
N ILE A 106 -38.99 -12.98 6.77
CA ILE A 106 -40.13 -12.20 7.24
C ILE A 106 -39.59 -10.91 7.85
N TYR A 107 -40.00 -9.75 7.33
CA TYR A 107 -39.73 -8.46 7.95
C TYR A 107 -40.81 -8.13 8.98
N SER A 108 -40.40 -7.71 10.17
CA SER A 108 -41.28 -7.29 11.26
C SER A 108 -41.19 -5.79 11.58
N GLY A 109 -40.04 -5.16 11.29
CA GLY A 109 -39.76 -3.78 11.65
C GLY A 109 -39.67 -3.50 13.16
N SER A 110 -39.76 -4.53 14.00
CA SER A 110 -39.76 -4.41 15.46
C SER A 110 -38.35 -4.62 16.04
N TRP A 111 -37.90 -3.71 16.89
CA TRP A 111 -36.59 -3.78 17.53
C TRP A 111 -36.44 -5.05 18.39
N ALA A 112 -37.47 -5.37 19.20
CA ALA A 112 -37.47 -6.55 20.06
C ALA A 112 -37.32 -7.88 19.30
N HIS A 113 -37.69 -7.88 18.02
CA HIS A 113 -37.61 -9.01 17.10
C HIS A 113 -36.49 -8.85 16.04
N CYS A 114 -35.49 -8.00 16.30
CA CYS A 114 -34.36 -7.74 15.39
C CYS A 114 -34.79 -7.30 13.98
N TRP A 115 -35.95 -6.63 13.84
CA TRP A 115 -36.61 -6.21 12.60
C TRP A 115 -36.97 -7.33 11.61
N LEU A 116 -36.42 -8.53 11.77
CA LEU A 116 -36.30 -9.57 10.77
C LEU A 116 -36.37 -10.96 11.43
N GLU A 117 -37.12 -11.86 10.82
CA GLU A 117 -37.38 -13.20 11.34
C GLU A 117 -37.26 -14.27 10.26
N ASN A 118 -36.91 -15.48 10.69
CA ASN A 118 -36.92 -16.66 9.84
C ASN A 118 -38.34 -17.17 9.64
N GLY A 119 -38.68 -17.50 8.39
CA GLY A 119 -39.80 -18.38 8.08
C GLY A 119 -39.50 -19.85 8.43
N ALA A 120 -40.45 -20.73 8.16
CA ALA A 120 -40.37 -22.14 8.54
C ALA A 120 -39.13 -22.86 7.98
N ASP A 121 -38.75 -22.55 6.74
CA ASP A 121 -37.66 -23.23 6.02
C ASP A 121 -36.45 -22.32 5.73
N THR A 122 -36.43 -21.10 6.27
CA THR A 122 -35.42 -20.09 5.89
C THR A 122 -34.00 -20.58 6.11
N SER A 123 -33.72 -21.18 7.27
CA SER A 123 -32.38 -21.69 7.57
C SER A 123 -31.91 -22.75 6.57
N THR A 124 -32.80 -23.65 6.15
CA THR A 124 -32.49 -24.68 5.15
C THR A 124 -32.24 -24.05 3.78
N ARG A 125 -33.12 -23.13 3.34
CA ARG A 125 -32.97 -22.45 2.04
C ARG A 125 -31.68 -21.64 1.95
N VAL A 126 -31.32 -20.93 3.02
CA VAL A 126 -30.05 -20.21 3.11
C VAL A 126 -28.87 -21.17 3.00
N GLN A 127 -28.87 -22.26 3.78
CA GLN A 127 -27.78 -23.22 3.75
C GLN A 127 -27.63 -23.90 2.38
N ASP A 128 -28.76 -24.25 1.74
CA ASP A 128 -28.76 -24.84 0.39
C ASP A 128 -28.20 -23.86 -0.64
N ALA A 129 -28.57 -22.57 -0.56
CA ALA A 129 -28.03 -21.53 -1.42
C ALA A 129 -26.51 -21.35 -1.21
N LEU A 130 -26.05 -21.31 0.03
CA LEU A 130 -24.62 -21.20 0.35
C LEU A 130 -23.83 -22.41 -0.15
N ASN A 131 -24.30 -23.63 0.13
CA ASN A 131 -23.67 -24.87 -0.33
C ASN A 131 -23.58 -24.95 -1.86
N THR A 132 -24.58 -24.40 -2.56
CA THR A 132 -24.63 -24.42 -4.02
C THR A 132 -23.72 -23.36 -4.65
N TRP A 133 -23.74 -22.14 -4.13
CA TRP A 133 -23.21 -20.97 -4.83
C TRP A 133 -21.94 -20.38 -4.22
N ALA A 134 -21.70 -20.59 -2.92
CA ALA A 134 -20.54 -20.04 -2.22
C ALA A 134 -20.14 -20.93 -1.02
N PRO A 135 -19.81 -22.22 -1.20
CA PRO A 135 -19.63 -23.17 -0.11
C PRO A 135 -18.47 -22.85 0.83
N ASP A 136 -17.48 -22.10 0.36
CA ASP A 136 -16.29 -21.69 1.12
C ASP A 136 -16.45 -20.30 1.79
N TYR A 137 -17.69 -19.89 2.10
CA TYR A 137 -17.96 -18.61 2.75
C TYR A 137 -17.35 -18.53 4.15
N ASP A 138 -16.78 -17.38 4.48
CA ASP A 138 -16.40 -17.01 5.85
C ASP A 138 -17.42 -16.05 6.48
N LEU A 139 -18.00 -15.18 5.65
CA LEU A 139 -18.98 -14.18 6.04
C LEU A 139 -20.18 -14.24 5.11
N VAL A 140 -21.37 -13.96 5.63
CA VAL A 140 -22.63 -13.94 4.89
C VAL A 140 -23.32 -12.60 5.09
N LEU A 141 -23.73 -12.02 3.97
CA LEU A 141 -24.62 -10.85 3.91
C LEU A 141 -25.88 -11.25 3.16
N ILE A 142 -27.04 -10.97 3.74
CA ILE A 142 -28.33 -11.13 3.06
C ILE A 142 -28.97 -9.75 2.93
N ILE A 143 -29.36 -9.37 1.72
CA ILE A 143 -30.12 -8.15 1.45
C ILE A 143 -31.56 -8.53 1.15
N LEU A 144 -32.50 -7.91 1.84
CA LEU A 144 -33.92 -8.10 1.63
C LEU A 144 -34.49 -6.98 0.77
N ASN A 145 -35.35 -7.32 -0.18
CA ASN A 145 -36.14 -6.35 -0.95
C ASN A 145 -37.25 -5.75 -0.08
N GLU A 146 -36.85 -4.92 0.89
CA GLU A 146 -37.71 -4.24 1.85
C GLU A 146 -37.18 -2.82 2.06
N ASN A 147 -38.06 -1.82 1.95
CA ASN A 147 -37.68 -0.41 2.05
C ASN A 147 -37.68 0.10 3.50
N GLY A 148 -38.35 -0.59 4.42
CA GLY A 148 -38.27 -0.33 5.85
C GLY A 148 -36.84 -0.46 6.37
N PHE A 149 -36.52 0.29 7.42
CA PHE A 149 -35.21 0.20 8.08
C PHE A 149 -35.12 -1.09 8.90
N GLY A 150 -33.96 -1.75 8.86
CA GLY A 150 -33.70 -2.91 9.69
C GLY A 150 -32.44 -3.65 9.30
N GLY A 151 -31.68 -4.08 10.31
CA GLY A 151 -30.50 -4.91 10.16
C GLY A 151 -30.31 -5.74 11.41
N CYS A 152 -29.86 -6.98 11.23
CA CYS A 152 -29.55 -7.89 12.32
C CYS A 152 -28.31 -8.68 11.93
N GLY A 153 -27.33 -8.76 12.82
CA GLY A 153 -26.11 -9.50 12.53
C GLY A 153 -25.37 -9.97 13.77
N GLY A 154 -24.40 -10.86 13.52
CA GLY A 154 -23.52 -11.40 14.54
C GLY A 154 -22.73 -12.60 14.03
N GLY A 155 -21.51 -12.78 14.53
CA GLY A 155 -20.72 -13.99 14.28
C GLY A 155 -20.40 -14.29 12.81
N GLY A 156 -20.43 -13.28 11.94
CA GLY A 156 -20.12 -13.42 10.51
C GLY A 156 -21.35 -13.55 9.61
N PHE A 157 -22.54 -13.52 10.18
CA PHE A 157 -23.79 -13.59 9.43
C PHE A 157 -24.61 -12.33 9.69
N GLN A 158 -24.98 -11.60 8.64
CA GLN A 158 -25.79 -10.39 8.76
C GLN A 158 -26.89 -10.33 7.69
N ILE A 159 -28.00 -9.71 8.06
CA ILE A 159 -29.17 -9.51 7.22
C ILE A 159 -29.52 -8.03 7.29
N VAL A 160 -29.73 -7.39 6.15
CA VAL A 160 -30.11 -5.99 6.05
C VAL A 160 -31.24 -5.79 5.04
N THR A 161 -31.96 -4.70 5.19
CA THR A 161 -33.00 -4.22 4.26
C THR A 161 -32.43 -3.21 3.27
N LEU A 162 -33.21 -2.81 2.26
CA LEU A 162 -32.86 -1.69 1.37
C LEU A 162 -32.82 -0.35 2.12
N GLY A 163 -33.54 -0.25 3.24
CA GLY A 163 -33.57 0.93 4.11
C GLY A 163 -32.34 1.09 5.02
N SER A 164 -31.44 0.10 5.06
CA SER A 164 -30.20 0.18 5.83
C SER A 164 -29.10 0.93 5.10
N SER A 165 -28.23 1.58 5.88
CA SER A 165 -27.05 2.28 5.37
C SER A 165 -25.80 1.37 5.40
N TRP A 166 -24.76 1.75 4.66
CA TRP A 166 -23.51 0.98 4.64
C TRP A 166 -22.80 1.00 6.00
N GLU A 167 -23.01 2.04 6.80
CA GLU A 167 -22.44 2.16 8.13
C GLU A 167 -22.98 1.10 9.09
N VAL A 168 -24.28 0.78 9.00
CA VAL A 168 -24.90 -0.34 9.74
C VAL A 168 -24.28 -1.65 9.28
N MET A 169 -24.15 -1.86 7.96
CA MET A 169 -23.53 -3.07 7.41
C MET A 169 -22.07 -3.23 7.87
N ALA A 170 -21.32 -2.13 7.94
CA ALA A 170 -19.97 -2.12 8.47
C ALA A 170 -19.97 -2.47 9.98
N HIS A 171 -20.85 -1.88 10.78
CA HIS A 171 -20.99 -2.24 12.21
C HIS A 171 -21.15 -3.75 12.40
N GLU A 172 -22.05 -4.38 11.65
CA GLU A 172 -22.28 -5.83 11.72
C GLU A 172 -21.07 -6.66 11.25
N PHE A 173 -20.37 -6.19 10.21
CA PHE A 173 -19.08 -6.79 9.83
C PHE A 173 -18.03 -6.64 10.93
N GLY A 174 -18.12 -5.64 11.81
CA GLY A 174 -17.26 -5.54 13.00
C GLY A 174 -17.39 -6.75 13.93
N HIS A 175 -18.61 -7.25 14.13
CA HIS A 175 -18.83 -8.49 14.88
C HIS A 175 -18.27 -9.71 14.14
N GLY A 176 -18.54 -9.81 12.84
CA GLY A 176 -18.19 -10.99 12.05
C GLY A 176 -16.71 -11.10 11.72
N ALA A 177 -16.14 -10.04 11.15
CA ALA A 177 -14.74 -9.99 10.77
C ALA A 177 -13.85 -9.75 11.99
N GLY A 178 -14.25 -8.87 12.90
CA GLY A 178 -13.42 -8.44 14.03
C GLY A 178 -13.64 -9.19 15.35
N GLY A 179 -14.73 -9.94 15.51
CA GLY A 179 -15.11 -10.50 16.81
C GLY A 179 -15.38 -9.42 17.88
N LEU A 180 -15.70 -8.21 17.43
CA LEU A 180 -15.89 -7.04 18.28
C LEU A 180 -17.22 -7.15 19.02
N ALA A 181 -17.29 -6.64 20.25
CA ALA A 181 -18.55 -6.49 20.98
C ALA A 181 -19.13 -5.10 20.76
N ASP A 182 -20.43 -4.95 21.03
CA ASP A 182 -21.05 -3.63 21.08
C ASP A 182 -20.49 -2.76 22.20
N GLU A 183 -20.28 -1.50 21.87
CA GLU A 183 -19.77 -0.47 22.76
C GLU A 183 -20.88 0.45 23.28
N TYR A 184 -22.12 0.29 22.82
CA TYR A 184 -23.28 0.95 23.42
C TYR A 184 -23.76 0.22 24.68
N CYS A 185 -24.58 0.92 25.47
CA CYS A 185 -25.00 0.44 26.78
C CYS A 185 -26.45 0.84 27.11
N GLN A 186 -27.03 0.11 28.05
CA GLN A 186 -28.34 0.36 28.63
C GLN A 186 -28.23 0.27 30.17
N PRO A 187 -29.18 0.85 30.95
CA PRO A 187 -29.19 0.74 32.41
C PRO A 187 -29.00 -0.70 32.89
N GLY A 188 -27.91 -0.93 33.64
CA GLY A 188 -27.57 -2.25 34.14
C GLY A 188 -26.15 -2.31 34.70
N THR A 189 -25.89 -3.33 35.52
CA THR A 189 -24.60 -3.55 36.19
C THR A 189 -24.09 -4.95 35.87
N TYR A 190 -22.84 -5.02 35.42
CA TYR A 190 -22.13 -6.28 35.22
C TYR A 190 -21.22 -6.58 36.41
N ALA A 191 -21.30 -7.82 36.90
CA ALA A 191 -20.48 -8.33 38.01
C ALA A 191 -19.75 -9.64 37.64
N GLY A 192 -19.64 -9.95 36.35
CA GLY A 192 -18.96 -11.15 35.86
C GLY A 192 -17.45 -10.94 35.66
N GLY A 193 -16.79 -11.93 35.05
CA GLY A 193 -15.36 -11.89 34.74
C GLY A 193 -15.01 -11.07 33.50
N GLU A 194 -13.74 -11.13 33.08
CA GLU A 194 -13.27 -10.37 31.92
C GLU A 194 -13.97 -10.82 30.61
N PRO A 195 -14.59 -9.90 29.84
CA PRO A 195 -15.19 -10.22 28.54
C PRO A 195 -14.16 -10.74 27.53
N GLY A 196 -14.59 -11.55 26.56
CA GLY A 196 -13.68 -12.13 25.55
C GLY A 196 -13.25 -11.15 24.45
N SER A 197 -14.14 -10.25 24.01
CA SER A 197 -13.86 -9.29 22.93
C SER A 197 -12.80 -8.27 23.34
N VAL A 198 -11.96 -7.85 22.39
CA VAL A 198 -10.81 -6.97 22.67
C VAL A 198 -11.22 -5.53 22.98
N ASN A 199 -12.36 -5.07 22.47
CA ASN A 199 -12.85 -3.70 22.60
C ASN A 199 -13.76 -3.47 23.82
N VAL A 200 -13.88 -4.47 24.70
CA VAL A 200 -14.62 -4.37 25.97
C VAL A 200 -13.83 -5.03 27.09
N THR A 201 -13.80 -4.42 28.26
CA THR A 201 -13.10 -4.96 29.43
C THR A 201 -13.88 -4.74 30.71
N ALA A 202 -13.71 -5.62 31.70
CA ALA A 202 -14.08 -5.37 33.10
C ALA A 202 -12.84 -5.00 33.95
N ASN A 203 -11.64 -5.12 33.37
CA ASN A 203 -10.38 -4.76 34.00
C ASN A 203 -10.15 -3.24 34.04
N THR A 204 -9.82 -2.72 35.21
CA THR A 204 -9.50 -1.29 35.42
C THR A 204 -8.01 -1.04 35.70
N ASP A 205 -7.20 -2.09 35.76
CA ASP A 205 -5.76 -1.97 35.93
C ASP A 205 -5.09 -1.58 34.61
N ARG A 206 -4.46 -0.39 34.60
CA ARG A 206 -3.71 0.12 33.46
C ARG A 206 -2.65 -0.84 32.96
N ALA A 207 -1.94 -1.53 33.86
CA ALA A 207 -0.80 -2.36 33.48
C ALA A 207 -1.22 -3.59 32.67
N THR A 208 -2.46 -4.03 32.83
CA THR A 208 -3.02 -5.24 32.21
C THR A 208 -4.21 -4.91 31.29
N LEU A 209 -4.43 -3.63 30.99
CA LEU A 209 -5.49 -3.17 30.09
C LEU A 209 -5.23 -3.65 28.66
N LYS A 210 -6.22 -4.30 28.04
CA LYS A 210 -6.15 -4.87 26.69
C LYS A 210 -5.58 -3.90 25.63
N TRP A 211 -5.96 -2.63 25.69
CA TRP A 211 -5.53 -1.58 24.76
C TRP A 211 -4.63 -0.53 25.39
N GLY A 212 -3.97 -0.85 26.52
CA GLY A 212 -3.13 0.09 27.28
C GLY A 212 -2.07 0.80 26.42
N ARG A 213 -1.58 0.16 25.36
CA ARG A 213 -0.61 0.75 24.42
C ARG A 213 -1.11 2.00 23.69
N PHE A 214 -2.42 2.16 23.51
CA PHE A 214 -3.02 3.32 22.84
C PHE A 214 -3.41 4.43 23.81
N VAL A 215 -3.42 4.15 25.11
CA VAL A 215 -3.82 5.13 26.13
C VAL A 215 -2.63 6.04 26.42
N ASN A 216 -2.79 7.34 26.18
CA ASN A 216 -1.77 8.32 26.54
C ASN A 216 -1.42 8.19 28.05
N PRO A 217 -0.12 8.15 28.43
CA PRO A 217 0.29 7.97 29.82
C PRO A 217 -0.36 8.93 30.83
N ALA A 218 -0.74 10.14 30.39
CA ALA A 218 -1.39 11.15 31.24
C ALA A 218 -2.93 11.00 31.35
N THR A 219 -3.57 10.21 30.49
CA THR A 219 -5.04 10.03 30.48
C THR A 219 -5.46 9.19 31.67
N PRO A 220 -6.38 9.61 32.55
CA PRO A 220 -6.83 8.80 33.70
C PRO A 220 -7.41 7.45 33.28
N VAL A 221 -7.23 6.41 34.10
CA VAL A 221 -7.84 5.08 33.91
C VAL A 221 -8.42 4.67 35.26
N PRO A 222 -9.76 4.60 35.41
CA PRO A 222 -10.78 4.92 34.40
C PRO A 222 -10.78 6.40 33.94
N THR A 223 -11.14 6.62 32.67
CA THR A 223 -11.28 7.95 32.05
C THR A 223 -12.70 8.49 32.16
N GLY A 224 -13.69 7.59 32.16
CA GLY A 224 -15.09 7.88 32.42
C GLY A 224 -15.65 6.89 33.44
N ILE A 225 -16.22 7.39 34.54
CA ILE A 225 -16.91 6.60 35.57
C ILE A 225 -18.38 7.00 35.61
N ASN A 226 -19.28 6.03 35.63
CA ASN A 226 -20.71 6.27 35.73
C ASN A 226 -21.04 6.84 37.13
N PRO A 227 -21.57 8.07 37.24
CA PRO A 227 -21.92 8.65 38.54
C PRO A 227 -23.12 7.95 39.19
N ASN A 228 -23.92 7.19 38.44
CA ASN A 228 -25.11 6.49 38.92
C ASN A 228 -25.04 5.00 38.54
N PRO A 229 -24.28 4.16 39.28
CA PRO A 229 -24.06 2.77 38.90
C PRO A 229 -25.35 1.98 38.62
N GLY A 230 -25.43 1.34 37.46
CA GLY A 230 -26.59 0.58 37.01
C GLY A 230 -27.73 1.42 36.39
N ALA A 231 -27.58 2.73 36.32
CA ALA A 231 -28.55 3.64 35.74
C ALA A 231 -27.87 4.66 34.81
N GLY A 232 -28.68 5.49 34.14
CA GLY A 232 -28.20 6.53 33.23
C GLY A 232 -27.79 5.99 31.86
N GLY A 233 -26.83 6.67 31.22
CA GLY A 233 -26.30 6.31 29.91
C GLY A 233 -24.78 6.08 29.95
N CYS A 234 -24.19 5.75 28.81
CA CYS A 234 -22.76 5.47 28.75
C CYS A 234 -21.95 6.71 29.10
N THR A 235 -20.85 6.52 29.83
CA THR A 235 -20.06 7.63 30.35
C THR A 235 -19.07 8.12 29.29
N ASN A 236 -18.92 9.43 29.21
CA ASN A 236 -17.88 10.12 28.45
C ASN A 236 -16.72 10.53 29.38
N TYR A 237 -15.78 11.32 28.88
CA TYR A 237 -14.67 11.84 29.69
C TYR A 237 -15.21 12.65 30.88
N ASN A 238 -14.99 12.17 32.10
CA ASN A 238 -15.36 12.91 33.31
C ASN A 238 -14.36 12.77 34.47
N GLN A 239 -13.26 12.05 34.26
CA GLN A 239 -12.20 11.92 35.26
C GLN A 239 -11.05 12.88 34.93
N GLY A 240 -10.84 13.90 35.76
CA GLY A 240 -9.81 14.91 35.58
C GLY A 240 -10.12 15.96 34.49
N THR A 241 -9.10 16.72 34.09
CA THR A 241 -9.25 17.76 33.06
C THR A 241 -9.16 17.15 31.67
N ARG A 242 -10.19 17.32 30.85
CA ARG A 242 -10.19 16.86 29.46
C ARG A 242 -9.12 17.61 28.64
N PRO A 243 -8.23 16.91 27.92
CA PRO A 243 -7.26 17.54 27.03
C PRO A 243 -7.94 18.39 25.94
N ALA A 244 -7.39 19.56 25.63
CA ALA A 244 -7.98 20.49 24.65
C ALA A 244 -8.07 19.91 23.22
N GLY A 245 -7.18 18.98 22.86
CA GLY A 245 -7.16 18.33 21.55
C GLY A 245 -7.83 16.96 21.51
N TRP A 246 -8.60 16.60 22.54
CA TRP A 246 -9.19 15.26 22.68
C TRP A 246 -10.10 14.90 21.50
N ASP A 247 -9.81 13.79 20.84
CA ASP A 247 -10.62 13.18 19.80
C ASP A 247 -11.43 12.02 20.37
N SER A 248 -12.76 12.18 20.44
CA SER A 248 -13.68 11.16 20.98
C SER A 248 -13.66 9.81 20.26
N SER A 249 -13.05 9.72 19.08
CA SER A 249 -12.97 8.51 18.25
C SER A 249 -11.58 7.90 18.14
N GLN A 250 -10.54 8.70 18.37
CA GLN A 250 -9.15 8.29 18.16
C GLN A 250 -8.32 8.29 19.46
N ASP A 251 -8.69 9.08 20.47
CA ASP A 251 -7.96 9.10 21.73
C ASP A 251 -8.50 8.02 22.68
N ALA A 252 -7.69 6.99 22.92
CA ALA A 252 -8.06 5.86 23.76
C ALA A 252 -7.97 6.19 25.26
N GLY A 253 -8.97 5.71 26.01
CA GLY A 253 -9.07 5.77 27.46
C GLY A 253 -9.78 4.52 27.99
N LEU A 254 -10.43 4.63 29.15
CA LEU A 254 -11.24 3.57 29.75
C LEU A 254 -12.59 4.17 30.19
N PHE A 255 -13.61 4.02 29.34
CA PHE A 255 -14.92 4.66 29.52
C PHE A 255 -15.96 3.66 29.98
N GLU A 256 -16.52 3.86 31.17
CA GLU A 256 -17.56 2.96 31.69
C GLU A 256 -18.85 3.05 30.88
N GLY A 257 -19.45 1.89 30.62
CA GLY A 257 -20.59 1.71 29.73
C GLY A 257 -20.16 1.05 28.43
N ALA A 258 -20.46 -0.24 28.30
CA ALA A 258 -20.17 -1.06 27.12
C ALA A 258 -20.97 -2.37 27.17
N GLN A 259 -21.17 -3.02 26.03
CA GLN A 259 -21.84 -4.31 25.90
C GLN A 259 -23.10 -4.41 26.76
N TYR A 260 -24.01 -3.47 26.49
CA TYR A 260 -25.38 -3.37 27.01
C TYR A 260 -25.53 -3.04 28.50
N VAL A 261 -24.45 -2.73 29.21
CA VAL A 261 -24.51 -2.31 30.63
C VAL A 261 -23.85 -0.97 30.86
N THR A 262 -24.47 -0.12 31.66
CA THR A 262 -23.94 1.20 32.06
C THR A 262 -22.81 1.12 33.08
N SER A 263 -22.64 -0.01 33.77
CA SER A 263 -21.66 -0.17 34.85
C SER A 263 -20.97 -1.54 34.86
N GLY A 264 -19.69 -1.55 35.26
CA GLY A 264 -18.88 -2.77 35.38
C GLY A 264 -18.23 -3.27 34.09
N LYS A 265 -18.48 -2.63 32.95
CA LYS A 265 -17.75 -2.85 31.69
C LYS A 265 -17.33 -1.52 31.08
N TYR A 266 -16.24 -1.54 30.34
CA TYR A 266 -15.61 -0.36 29.76
C TYR A 266 -15.27 -0.56 28.29
N ARG A 267 -15.30 0.54 27.53
CA ARG A 267 -14.92 0.62 26.11
C ARG A 267 -13.69 1.53 25.92
N PRO A 268 -12.96 1.43 24.79
CA PRO A 268 -11.70 2.13 24.59
C PRO A 268 -11.85 3.61 24.26
N VAL A 269 -12.94 4.04 23.62
CA VAL A 269 -13.14 5.43 23.18
C VAL A 269 -14.55 5.90 23.50
N GLU A 270 -14.81 7.21 23.44
CA GLU A 270 -16.14 7.74 23.68
C GLU A 270 -17.12 7.37 22.56
N ASN A 271 -16.65 7.36 21.31
CA ASN A 271 -17.43 7.03 20.12
C ASN A 271 -16.63 6.18 19.12
N CYS A 272 -17.25 5.12 18.59
CA CYS A 272 -16.64 4.12 17.71
C CYS A 272 -17.74 3.58 16.80
N ARG A 273 -17.39 2.99 15.65
CA ARG A 273 -18.38 2.26 14.84
C ARG A 273 -19.15 1.19 15.64
N MET A 274 -18.51 0.55 16.61
CA MET A 274 -19.17 -0.45 17.46
C MET A 274 -20.09 0.15 18.52
N ARG A 275 -20.15 1.49 18.64
CA ARG A 275 -21.06 2.21 19.54
C ARG A 275 -22.18 2.91 18.78
N GLY A 276 -21.89 3.43 17.59
CA GLY A 276 -22.84 4.06 16.70
C GLY A 276 -22.30 4.05 15.27
N ASN A 277 -23.13 4.40 14.29
CA ASN A 277 -22.80 4.21 12.87
C ASN A 277 -21.69 5.15 12.34
N SER A 278 -21.43 6.27 13.01
CA SER A 278 -20.34 7.21 12.72
C SER A 278 -19.66 7.56 14.05
N PRO A 279 -18.34 7.35 14.17
CA PRO A 279 -17.25 7.57 13.20
C PRO A 279 -16.61 6.24 12.73
N PRO A 280 -15.40 6.25 12.13
CA PRO A 280 -14.68 5.01 11.84
C PRO A 280 -14.42 4.10 13.04
N TYR A 281 -13.93 2.88 12.78
CA TYR A 281 -13.49 1.99 13.86
C TYR A 281 -12.37 2.67 14.65
N CYS A 282 -12.50 2.63 15.98
CA CYS A 282 -11.47 3.19 16.85
C CYS A 282 -10.15 2.42 16.70
N PRO A 283 -9.01 2.96 17.17
CA PRO A 283 -7.70 2.33 17.06
C PRO A 283 -7.66 0.87 17.53
N VAL A 284 -8.42 0.53 18.58
CA VAL A 284 -8.49 -0.84 19.12
C VAL A 284 -9.20 -1.78 18.17
N CYS A 285 -10.40 -1.40 17.71
CA CYS A 285 -11.19 -2.17 16.76
C CYS A 285 -10.48 -2.32 15.41
N TYR A 286 -9.91 -1.23 14.90
CA TYR A 286 -9.12 -1.24 13.67
C TYR A 286 -7.94 -2.21 13.75
N THR A 287 -7.16 -2.14 14.83
CA THR A 287 -5.96 -2.98 14.97
C THR A 287 -6.31 -4.46 15.11
N GLU A 288 -7.41 -4.78 15.79
CA GLU A 288 -7.89 -6.16 15.91
C GLU A 288 -8.28 -6.72 14.55
N MET A 289 -9.04 -5.96 13.77
CA MET A 289 -9.42 -6.38 12.43
C MET A 289 -8.18 -6.55 11.54
N LYS A 290 -7.23 -5.61 11.57
CA LYS A 290 -5.93 -5.75 10.87
C LYS A 290 -5.23 -7.05 11.25
N THR A 291 -5.08 -7.30 12.55
CA THR A 291 -4.36 -8.46 13.07
C THR A 291 -5.01 -9.76 12.59
N ARG A 292 -6.35 -9.84 12.59
CA ARG A 292 -7.10 -11.02 12.13
C ARG A 292 -6.98 -11.28 10.64
N HIS A 293 -6.86 -10.22 9.83
CA HIS A 293 -6.94 -10.33 8.37
C HIS A 293 -5.62 -10.19 7.64
N HIS A 294 -4.56 -9.70 8.30
CA HIS A 294 -3.26 -9.42 7.68
C HIS A 294 -2.73 -10.61 6.87
N ALA A 295 -2.80 -11.82 7.41
CA ALA A 295 -2.36 -13.04 6.73
C ALA A 295 -3.09 -13.31 5.40
N TYR A 296 -4.32 -12.81 5.23
CA TYR A 296 -5.10 -12.94 4.00
C TYR A 296 -4.82 -11.81 3.01
N THR A 297 -4.21 -10.70 3.44
CA THR A 297 -3.91 -9.58 2.54
C THR A 297 -2.76 -9.89 1.57
N GLY A 298 -1.80 -10.73 1.99
CA GLY A 298 -0.55 -10.96 1.26
C GLY A 298 0.42 -9.77 1.31
N ARG A 299 0.13 -8.76 2.15
CA ARG A 299 0.92 -7.53 2.23
C ARG A 299 2.31 -7.77 2.80
N ASN A 300 3.28 -7.10 2.19
CA ASN A 300 4.65 -6.96 2.65
C ASN A 300 5.24 -5.67 2.06
N PHE A 301 6.45 -5.29 2.47
CA PHE A 301 7.13 -4.12 1.91
C PHE A 301 8.29 -4.51 0.99
N LEU A 302 8.21 -5.60 0.23
CA LEU A 302 9.32 -5.99 -0.66
C LEU A 302 9.34 -5.21 -1.98
N THR A 303 8.19 -4.76 -2.46
CA THR A 303 8.04 -4.04 -3.74
C THR A 303 7.50 -2.64 -3.46
N CYS A 304 8.42 -1.72 -3.19
CA CYS A 304 8.14 -0.34 -2.84
C CYS A 304 8.79 0.62 -3.84
N HIS A 305 8.09 1.68 -4.19
CA HIS A 305 8.57 2.71 -5.11
C HIS A 305 8.25 4.10 -4.53
N ALA A 306 9.17 5.04 -4.70
CA ALA A 306 8.99 6.42 -4.30
C ALA A 306 8.76 7.30 -5.54
N GLY A 307 7.80 8.22 -5.47
CA GLY A 307 7.50 9.19 -6.54
C GLY A 307 6.52 10.25 -6.07
N ASP A 308 6.52 11.43 -6.69
CA ASP A 308 5.59 12.53 -6.41
C ASP A 308 4.30 12.39 -7.22
N PHE A 309 3.36 11.57 -6.74
CA PHE A 309 2.17 11.20 -7.52
C PHE A 309 1.09 12.30 -7.56
N ASN A 310 1.18 13.36 -6.73
CA ASN A 310 0.27 14.52 -6.81
C ASN A 310 0.94 15.83 -7.25
N GLY A 311 2.26 15.87 -7.40
CA GLY A 311 3.00 17.08 -7.77
C GLY A 311 3.12 18.09 -6.63
N ASP A 312 3.10 17.64 -5.37
CA ASP A 312 3.27 18.53 -4.21
C ASP A 312 4.74 18.76 -3.80
N GLY A 313 5.67 18.17 -4.54
CA GLY A 313 7.11 18.22 -4.32
C GLY A 313 7.62 17.17 -3.34
N LYS A 314 6.76 16.30 -2.80
CA LYS A 314 7.13 15.20 -1.89
C LYS A 314 7.02 13.87 -2.61
N HIS A 315 7.99 13.00 -2.35
CA HIS A 315 7.86 11.61 -2.76
C HIS A 315 6.93 10.88 -1.79
N ASP A 316 5.90 10.28 -2.37
CA ASP A 316 4.97 9.33 -1.79
C ASP A 316 5.51 7.90 -1.89
N LEU A 317 4.72 6.94 -1.41
CA LEU A 317 5.04 5.53 -1.48
C LEU A 317 3.98 4.76 -2.26
N LEU A 318 4.41 4.08 -3.33
CA LEU A 318 3.65 3.02 -3.98
C LEU A 318 4.11 1.66 -3.45
N VAL A 319 3.16 0.81 -3.02
CA VAL A 319 3.41 -0.57 -2.57
C VAL A 319 2.65 -1.54 -3.47
N HIS A 320 3.35 -2.53 -4.02
CA HIS A 320 2.75 -3.62 -4.79
C HIS A 320 2.78 -4.94 -4.01
N ASN A 321 1.62 -5.57 -3.85
CA ASN A 321 1.44 -6.81 -3.06
C ASN A 321 0.98 -7.99 -3.91
N GLY A 322 1.50 -8.08 -5.13
CA GLY A 322 1.34 -9.20 -6.04
C GLY A 322 0.05 -9.18 -6.85
N ASN A 323 -1.09 -8.79 -6.28
CA ASN A 323 -2.35 -8.70 -7.02
C ASN A 323 -3.09 -7.37 -6.82
N GLY A 324 -2.39 -6.36 -6.32
CA GLY A 324 -2.95 -5.04 -6.06
C GLY A 324 -1.87 -4.05 -5.67
N ILE A 325 -2.21 -2.77 -5.75
CA ILE A 325 -1.34 -1.67 -5.38
C ILE A 325 -2.00 -0.78 -4.33
N MET A 326 -1.17 -0.10 -3.57
CA MET A 326 -1.58 0.98 -2.67
C MET A 326 -0.67 2.18 -2.85
N ILE A 327 -1.22 3.38 -2.67
CA ILE A 327 -0.45 4.62 -2.59
C ILE A 327 -0.66 5.22 -1.21
N TYR A 328 0.47 5.54 -0.56
CA TYR A 328 0.51 6.29 0.69
C TYR A 328 1.12 7.66 0.43
N ARG A 329 0.36 8.70 0.72
CA ARG A 329 0.77 10.10 0.61
C ARG A 329 1.71 10.47 1.75
N SER A 330 2.81 11.16 1.43
CA SER A 330 3.69 11.73 2.45
C SER A 330 3.20 13.07 2.97
N GLY A 331 2.94 13.13 4.28
CA GLY A 331 2.79 14.40 4.98
C GLY A 331 4.13 15.09 5.28
N GLY A 332 5.26 14.40 5.10
CA GLY A 332 6.60 14.82 5.52
C GLY A 332 7.05 14.22 6.87
N ALA A 333 6.10 13.91 7.75
CA ALA A 333 6.37 13.25 9.03
C ALA A 333 5.76 11.84 9.13
N GLN A 334 4.82 11.53 8.24
CA GLN A 334 4.08 10.27 8.22
C GLN A 334 3.56 9.97 6.81
N LEU A 335 3.02 8.77 6.63
CA LEU A 335 2.42 8.28 5.41
C LEU A 335 0.96 7.93 5.65
N ASP A 336 0.06 8.41 4.81
CA ASP A 336 -1.38 8.20 4.91
C ASP A 336 -1.91 7.52 3.64
N LEU A 337 -2.71 6.46 3.78
CA LEU A 337 -3.29 5.76 2.63
C LEU A 337 -4.23 6.69 1.88
N VAL A 338 -4.04 6.81 0.56
CA VAL A 338 -4.92 7.60 -0.31
C VAL A 338 -5.49 6.81 -1.47
N PHE A 339 -4.90 5.65 -1.80
CA PHE A 339 -5.40 4.76 -2.84
C PHE A 339 -5.14 3.30 -2.50
N SER A 340 -6.14 2.45 -2.72
CA SER A 340 -6.06 0.98 -2.59
C SER A 340 -6.89 0.35 -3.70
N THR A 341 -6.29 -0.59 -4.43
CA THR A 341 -6.99 -1.39 -5.44
C THR A 341 -6.42 -2.80 -5.50
N VAL A 342 -7.22 -3.72 -6.05
CA VAL A 342 -6.91 -5.15 -6.15
C VAL A 342 -7.51 -5.71 -7.44
N ASP A 343 -7.01 -6.89 -7.83
CA ASP A 343 -7.34 -7.65 -9.03
C ASP A 343 -6.85 -6.96 -10.29
N ARG A 344 -7.31 -5.75 -10.59
CA ARG A 344 -7.10 -5.11 -11.89
C ARG A 344 -6.36 -3.79 -11.78
N VAL A 345 -5.43 -3.61 -12.71
CA VAL A 345 -4.98 -2.28 -13.13
C VAL A 345 -6.22 -1.46 -13.44
N PRO A 346 -6.40 -0.28 -12.84
CA PRO A 346 -7.56 0.57 -13.09
C PRO A 346 -7.81 0.75 -14.59
N GLY A 347 -8.97 0.25 -15.05
CA GLY A 347 -9.39 0.29 -16.45
C GLY A 347 -8.82 -0.79 -17.38
N SER A 348 -8.13 -1.83 -16.88
CA SER A 348 -7.34 -2.73 -17.77
C SER A 348 -7.21 -4.20 -17.31
N TRP A 349 -6.00 -4.80 -17.32
CA TRP A 349 -5.69 -6.22 -17.01
C TRP A 349 -5.46 -6.47 -15.52
N GLN A 350 -5.12 -7.71 -15.12
CA GLN A 350 -4.93 -8.04 -13.70
C GLN A 350 -3.53 -7.71 -13.18
N PHE A 351 -3.40 -7.26 -11.93
CA PHE A 351 -2.09 -7.19 -11.28
C PHE A 351 -1.55 -8.60 -11.02
N MET A 352 -0.23 -8.76 -11.18
CA MET A 352 0.45 -10.05 -11.03
C MET A 352 1.79 -9.94 -10.30
N PRO A 353 2.25 -11.01 -9.61
CA PRO A 353 3.44 -10.96 -8.74
C PRO A 353 4.72 -10.44 -9.38
N ASN A 354 4.93 -10.66 -10.67
CA ASN A 354 6.13 -10.22 -11.39
C ASN A 354 5.92 -8.90 -12.16
N ASP A 355 4.87 -8.13 -11.87
CA ASP A 355 4.73 -6.76 -12.34
C ASP A 355 5.94 -5.92 -11.89
N ARG A 356 6.60 -5.28 -12.86
CA ARG A 356 7.72 -4.37 -12.66
C ARG A 356 7.24 -2.94 -12.85
N PHE A 357 7.59 -2.06 -11.93
CA PHE A 357 7.15 -0.66 -11.92
C PHE A 357 8.33 0.28 -12.18
N TYR A 358 8.10 1.28 -13.02
CA TYR A 358 9.04 2.34 -13.35
C TYR A 358 8.34 3.68 -13.13
N ILE A 359 8.99 4.58 -12.38
CA ILE A 359 8.39 5.83 -11.91
C ILE A 359 9.09 7.02 -12.58
N GLY A 360 8.32 8.02 -12.99
CA GLY A 360 8.82 9.28 -13.51
C GLY A 360 7.73 10.12 -14.18
N ASP A 361 7.95 11.41 -14.36
CA ASP A 361 7.06 12.33 -15.08
C ASP A 361 7.06 12.02 -16.60
N PHE A 362 6.25 11.04 -17.02
CA PHE A 362 6.17 10.62 -18.41
C PHE A 362 5.28 11.56 -19.23
N ASN A 363 4.39 12.32 -18.58
CA ASN A 363 3.41 13.15 -19.25
C ASN A 363 3.82 14.63 -19.38
N GLY A 364 4.71 15.10 -18.51
CA GLY A 364 5.27 16.45 -18.43
C GLY A 364 4.45 17.43 -17.60
N ASP A 365 3.60 16.95 -16.68
CA ASP A 365 2.74 17.79 -15.83
C ASP A 365 3.35 18.08 -14.45
N GLY A 366 4.55 17.57 -14.18
CA GLY A 366 5.24 17.72 -12.91
C GLY A 366 4.84 16.71 -11.85
N LYS A 367 4.03 15.70 -12.18
CA LYS A 367 3.73 14.54 -11.33
C LYS A 367 4.47 13.32 -11.85
N ASP A 368 4.80 12.41 -10.96
CA ASP A 368 5.34 11.12 -11.37
C ASP A 368 4.21 10.17 -11.80
N GLU A 369 4.40 9.52 -12.94
CA GLU A 369 3.56 8.45 -13.46
C GLU A 369 4.12 7.06 -13.12
N VAL A 370 3.31 6.04 -13.39
CA VAL A 370 3.67 4.64 -13.18
C VAL A 370 3.61 3.89 -14.51
N VAL A 371 4.77 3.42 -14.99
CA VAL A 371 4.84 2.42 -16.05
C VAL A 371 4.90 1.03 -15.43
N VAL A 372 4.01 0.13 -15.88
CA VAL A 372 3.96 -1.27 -15.45
C VAL A 372 4.37 -2.16 -16.61
N TYR A 373 5.31 -3.08 -16.36
CA TYR A 373 5.69 -4.11 -17.30
C TYR A 373 5.63 -5.50 -16.68
N ASN A 374 4.98 -6.44 -17.37
CA ASN A 374 5.00 -7.86 -17.00
C ASN A 374 5.19 -8.74 -18.22
N SER A 375 6.14 -9.66 -18.11
CA SER A 375 6.49 -10.61 -19.15
C SER A 375 6.59 -12.06 -18.66
N THR A 376 6.21 -12.31 -17.41
CA THR A 376 6.41 -13.58 -16.72
C THR A 376 5.09 -14.30 -16.47
N ASP A 377 4.10 -13.60 -15.94
CA ASP A 377 2.87 -14.23 -15.43
C ASP A 377 1.81 -14.45 -16.52
N TRP A 378 1.93 -13.69 -17.61
CA TRP A 378 0.97 -13.67 -18.68
C TRP A 378 1.40 -14.48 -19.90
N VAL A 379 0.43 -14.83 -20.74
CA VAL A 379 0.68 -15.50 -22.04
C VAL A 379 1.42 -14.58 -23.01
N MET A 380 1.31 -13.26 -22.82
CA MET A 380 1.97 -12.23 -23.61
C MET A 380 2.47 -11.09 -22.71
N GLU A 381 3.45 -10.35 -23.19
CA GLU A 381 4.05 -9.19 -22.54
C GLU A 381 3.06 -8.01 -22.48
N TYR A 382 3.02 -7.32 -21.36
CA TYR A 382 2.21 -6.12 -21.18
C TYR A 382 3.07 -4.95 -20.74
N LEU A 383 2.92 -3.82 -21.43
CA LEU A 383 3.39 -2.52 -20.98
C LEU A 383 2.19 -1.59 -20.86
N GLY A 384 2.04 -0.88 -19.75
CA GLY A 384 1.09 0.22 -19.68
C GLY A 384 1.58 1.40 -18.86
N LEU A 385 0.94 2.54 -19.12
CA LEU A 385 1.21 3.83 -18.50
C LEU A 385 -0.02 4.24 -17.70
N LEU A 386 0.16 4.41 -16.39
CA LEU A 386 -0.86 4.87 -15.46
C LEU A 386 -0.48 6.27 -14.97
N VAL A 387 -1.50 7.12 -14.84
CA VAL A 387 -1.35 8.52 -14.40
C VAL A 387 -2.33 8.83 -13.27
N ASP A 388 -2.08 9.92 -12.55
CA ASP A 388 -3.02 10.46 -11.56
C ASP A 388 -4.42 10.64 -12.18
N ASP A 389 -5.42 10.05 -11.54
CA ASP A 389 -6.81 10.19 -12.01
C ASP A 389 -7.44 11.53 -11.63
N GLY A 390 -6.82 12.27 -10.70
CA GLY A 390 -7.31 13.53 -10.12
C GLY A 390 -8.11 13.34 -8.83
N ASP A 391 -8.22 12.11 -8.33
CA ASP A 391 -8.97 11.69 -7.14
C ASP A 391 -8.12 10.74 -6.27
N ASN A 392 -6.82 11.05 -6.16
CA ASN A 392 -5.78 10.29 -5.45
C ASN A 392 -5.41 8.92 -6.03
N GLY A 393 -6.12 8.44 -7.05
CA GLY A 393 -5.90 7.15 -7.66
C GLY A 393 -5.05 7.21 -8.92
N LEU A 394 -5.03 6.08 -9.62
CA LEU A 394 -4.37 5.94 -10.90
C LEU A 394 -5.37 5.50 -11.96
N LYS A 395 -5.20 5.99 -13.19
CA LYS A 395 -5.93 5.51 -14.38
C LYS A 395 -4.95 5.14 -15.49
N LEU A 396 -5.24 4.05 -16.20
CA LEU A 396 -4.50 3.67 -17.38
C LEU A 396 -4.79 4.64 -18.53
N ILE A 397 -3.73 5.14 -19.19
CA ILE A 397 -3.86 5.99 -20.40
C ILE A 397 -3.23 5.38 -21.65
N ALA A 398 -2.31 4.42 -21.50
CA ALA A 398 -1.72 3.70 -22.62
C ALA A 398 -1.50 2.23 -22.26
N ARG A 399 -1.70 1.34 -23.23
CA ARG A 399 -1.49 -0.10 -23.09
C ARG A 399 -0.97 -0.69 -24.39
N TYR A 400 -0.02 -1.59 -24.25
CA TYR A 400 0.61 -2.33 -25.33
C TYR A 400 0.68 -3.81 -24.95
N ASP A 401 0.11 -4.64 -25.81
CA ASP A 401 -0.04 -6.08 -25.61
C ASP A 401 0.85 -6.78 -26.65
N ASP A 402 1.86 -7.54 -26.20
CA ASP A 402 2.91 -8.21 -27.01
C ASP A 402 3.83 -7.25 -27.79
N SER A 403 3.27 -6.20 -28.39
CA SER A 403 3.99 -5.26 -29.23
C SER A 403 3.38 -3.86 -29.20
N MET A 404 4.13 -2.92 -29.76
CA MET A 404 3.67 -1.59 -30.13
C MET A 404 4.21 -1.25 -31.53
N PRO A 405 3.75 -0.17 -32.18
CA PRO A 405 4.22 0.18 -33.53
C PRO A 405 5.75 0.25 -33.60
N GLY A 406 6.34 -0.67 -34.38
CA GLY A 406 7.79 -0.78 -34.59
C GLY A 406 8.56 -1.57 -33.53
N TRP A 407 7.92 -2.05 -32.46
CA TRP A 407 8.59 -2.76 -31.37
C TRP A 407 7.82 -3.99 -30.91
N GLN A 408 8.53 -5.11 -30.73
CA GLN A 408 7.98 -6.31 -30.12
C GLN A 408 8.66 -6.51 -28.77
N PHE A 409 7.86 -6.62 -27.70
CA PHE A 409 8.37 -6.85 -26.35
C PHE A 409 8.87 -8.27 -26.19
N GLN A 410 9.82 -8.47 -25.30
CA GLN A 410 10.38 -9.79 -24.97
C GLN A 410 10.58 -9.95 -23.47
N LYS A 411 10.66 -11.21 -23.02
CA LYS A 411 10.66 -11.55 -21.59
C LYS A 411 11.74 -10.86 -20.77
N GLY A 412 12.95 -10.83 -21.29
CA GLY A 412 14.16 -10.23 -20.75
C GLY A 412 14.32 -8.75 -21.04
N ASP A 413 13.30 -8.06 -21.57
CA ASP A 413 13.33 -6.61 -21.72
C ASP A 413 13.48 -5.94 -20.36
N ARG A 414 14.45 -5.03 -20.27
CA ARG A 414 14.71 -4.18 -19.10
C ARG A 414 14.58 -2.73 -19.51
N PHE A 415 13.85 -1.96 -18.71
CA PHE A 415 13.60 -0.55 -18.98
C PHE A 415 14.47 0.33 -18.08
N TYR A 416 14.94 1.44 -18.64
CA TYR A 416 15.65 2.50 -17.94
C TYR A 416 14.95 3.82 -18.23
N VAL A 417 14.53 4.52 -17.17
CA VAL A 417 13.84 5.81 -17.26
C VAL A 417 14.86 6.91 -17.53
N ALA A 418 14.62 7.72 -18.56
CA ALA A 418 15.49 8.84 -18.93
C ALA A 418 14.75 9.86 -19.77
N ASP A 419 14.97 11.16 -19.60
CA ASP A 419 14.58 12.19 -20.57
C ASP A 419 15.66 12.26 -21.67
N PHE A 420 15.60 11.35 -22.65
CA PHE A 420 16.70 11.22 -23.61
C PHE A 420 16.63 12.27 -24.72
N ASP A 421 15.51 12.98 -24.88
CA ASP A 421 15.34 14.02 -25.90
C ASP A 421 15.34 15.45 -25.36
N GLY A 422 15.27 15.61 -24.03
CA GLY A 422 15.41 16.87 -23.31
C GLY A 422 14.14 17.71 -23.33
N ASN A 423 12.99 17.08 -23.52
CA ASN A 423 11.70 17.76 -23.61
C ASN A 423 11.03 17.97 -22.24
N GLY A 424 11.65 17.50 -21.16
CA GLY A 424 11.14 17.58 -19.78
C GLY A 424 10.28 16.39 -19.36
N LYS A 425 9.93 15.49 -20.29
CA LYS A 425 9.24 14.23 -20.01
C LYS A 425 10.24 13.11 -19.90
N LYS A 426 9.96 12.14 -19.03
CA LYS A 426 10.69 10.89 -18.99
C LYS A 426 10.30 10.00 -20.18
N ASP A 427 11.31 9.37 -20.75
CA ASP A 427 11.25 8.36 -21.80
C ASP A 427 11.80 7.02 -21.27
N LEU A 428 11.86 6.00 -22.15
CA LEU A 428 12.39 4.68 -21.82
C LEU A 428 13.47 4.24 -22.80
N PHE A 429 14.63 3.85 -22.29
CA PHE A 429 15.50 2.90 -22.99
C PHE A 429 15.05 1.47 -22.68
N VAL A 430 14.99 0.61 -23.68
CA VAL A 430 14.66 -0.81 -23.52
C VAL A 430 15.85 -1.63 -23.96
N VAL A 431 16.36 -2.48 -23.08
CA VAL A 431 17.55 -3.29 -23.32
C VAL A 431 17.21 -4.76 -23.16
N ASN A 432 17.63 -5.57 -24.12
CA ASN A 432 17.59 -7.03 -24.01
C ASN A 432 18.92 -7.62 -24.49
N GLY A 433 19.55 -8.42 -23.62
CA GLY A 433 20.76 -9.15 -23.96
C GLY A 433 20.66 -10.65 -23.72
N ALA A 434 19.50 -11.17 -23.31
CA ALA A 434 19.37 -12.51 -22.76
C ALA A 434 18.53 -13.47 -23.62
N ASP A 435 17.49 -12.97 -24.29
CA ASP A 435 16.52 -13.88 -24.95
C ASP A 435 16.88 -14.20 -26.40
N TRP A 436 17.72 -13.39 -27.03
CA TRP A 436 18.06 -13.51 -28.44
C TRP A 436 19.56 -13.68 -28.65
N ALA A 437 19.93 -14.34 -29.74
CA ALA A 437 21.31 -14.46 -30.21
C ALA A 437 21.98 -13.09 -30.44
N ILE A 438 21.20 -12.04 -30.67
CA ILE A 438 21.67 -10.68 -30.92
C ILE A 438 21.08 -9.76 -29.83
N PRO A 439 21.91 -9.21 -28.92
CA PRO A 439 21.48 -8.18 -27.98
C PRO A 439 20.99 -6.93 -28.72
N TYR A 440 20.00 -6.24 -28.16
CA TYR A 440 19.45 -5.03 -28.75
C TYR A 440 19.12 -3.96 -27.71
N ILE A 441 19.02 -2.73 -28.18
CA ILE A 441 18.51 -1.59 -27.41
C ILE A 441 17.54 -0.76 -28.24
N GLY A 442 16.45 -0.33 -27.62
CA GLY A 442 15.43 0.56 -28.17
C GLY A 442 15.36 1.88 -27.40
N MET A 443 15.00 2.95 -28.11
CA MET A 443 14.68 4.27 -27.57
C MET A 443 13.19 4.51 -27.74
N LEU A 444 12.41 4.49 -26.66
CA LEU A 444 10.97 4.70 -26.68
C LEU A 444 10.65 6.06 -26.08
N ARG A 445 10.26 7.01 -26.92
CA ARG A 445 9.91 8.37 -26.51
C ARG A 445 8.50 8.42 -25.96
N SER A 446 8.29 9.10 -24.84
CA SER A 446 6.98 9.45 -24.34
C SER A 446 6.35 10.59 -25.16
N SER A 447 5.12 10.37 -25.61
CA SER A 447 4.25 11.41 -26.14
C SER A 447 3.49 12.16 -25.02
N GLY A 448 3.55 11.64 -23.79
CA GLY A 448 2.71 11.98 -22.66
C GLY A 448 1.35 11.27 -22.61
N SER A 449 0.97 10.58 -23.69
CA SER A 449 -0.20 9.69 -23.71
C SER A 449 0.16 8.25 -24.09
N GLY A 450 1.44 7.89 -24.00
CA GLY A 450 1.98 6.61 -24.46
C GLY A 450 3.37 6.76 -25.07
N PHE A 451 3.93 5.67 -25.59
CA PHE A 451 5.28 5.57 -26.12
C PHE A 451 5.34 5.37 -27.63
N THR A 452 6.41 5.85 -28.24
CA THR A 452 6.71 5.65 -29.67
C THR A 452 8.18 5.24 -29.83
N LEU A 453 8.43 4.24 -30.68
CA LEU A 453 9.80 3.87 -31.02
C LEU A 453 10.45 4.99 -31.84
N VAL A 454 11.59 5.47 -31.35
CA VAL A 454 12.45 6.44 -32.05
C VAL A 454 13.52 5.72 -32.85
N GLN A 455 14.22 4.79 -32.20
CA GLN A 455 15.36 4.11 -32.80
C GLN A 455 15.59 2.75 -32.14
N ARG A 456 16.03 1.77 -32.94
CA ARG A 456 16.44 0.44 -32.49
C ARG A 456 17.85 0.12 -33.00
N TYR A 457 18.65 -0.48 -32.15
CA TYR A 457 19.98 -0.99 -32.48
C TYR A 457 20.04 -2.49 -32.19
N ASP A 458 20.54 -3.27 -33.13
CA ASP A 458 20.71 -4.72 -33.00
C ASP A 458 22.19 -5.09 -33.14
N GLY A 459 22.75 -5.75 -32.13
CA GLY A 459 24.12 -6.26 -32.07
C GLY A 459 25.21 -5.20 -31.86
N SER A 460 25.00 -3.98 -32.32
CA SER A 460 25.92 -2.86 -32.09
C SER A 460 25.21 -1.52 -31.98
N MET A 461 25.73 -0.67 -31.10
CA MET A 461 25.47 0.77 -31.06
C MET A 461 26.68 1.49 -31.67
N PRO A 462 26.59 2.79 -32.02
CA PRO A 462 27.74 3.55 -32.48
C PRO A 462 28.93 3.42 -31.53
N GLY A 463 30.04 2.86 -32.03
CA GLY A 463 31.27 2.67 -31.26
C GLY A 463 31.26 1.53 -30.22
N TRP A 464 30.18 0.76 -30.11
CA TRP A 464 30.01 -0.30 -29.10
C TRP A 464 29.41 -1.58 -29.68
N GLN A 465 30.07 -2.72 -29.46
CA GLN A 465 29.52 -4.01 -29.84
C GLN A 465 28.79 -4.62 -28.64
N MET A 466 27.47 -4.81 -28.72
CA MET A 466 26.71 -5.20 -27.54
C MET A 466 27.01 -6.63 -27.09
N ARG A 467 26.90 -6.86 -25.78
CA ARG A 467 27.02 -8.18 -25.15
C ARG A 467 25.95 -8.40 -24.06
N PRO A 468 25.55 -9.66 -23.81
CA PRO A 468 24.58 -10.00 -22.76
C PRO A 468 24.89 -9.42 -21.37
N GLY A 469 26.17 -9.35 -20.98
CA GLY A 469 26.63 -8.83 -19.69
C GLY A 469 26.86 -7.32 -19.65
N ASP A 470 26.46 -6.57 -20.69
CA ASP A 470 26.47 -5.10 -20.66
C ASP A 470 25.54 -4.58 -19.53
N ARG A 471 26.10 -3.74 -18.67
CA ARG A 471 25.39 -3.01 -17.61
C ARG A 471 25.12 -1.59 -18.07
N HIS A 472 23.88 -1.15 -17.95
CA HIS A 472 23.41 0.12 -18.49
C HIS A 472 22.98 1.06 -17.37
N TYR A 473 23.20 2.36 -17.58
CA TYR A 473 22.82 3.46 -16.70
C TYR A 473 22.42 4.67 -17.55
N THR A 474 21.71 5.62 -16.95
CA THR A 474 21.23 6.84 -17.62
C THR A 474 21.67 8.08 -16.86
N GLY A 475 21.92 9.18 -17.58
CA GLY A 475 22.24 10.47 -16.98
C GLY A 475 22.92 11.42 -17.96
N ASP A 476 22.63 12.71 -17.86
CA ASP A 476 23.15 13.76 -18.74
C ASP A 476 24.65 13.99 -18.52
N PHE A 477 25.49 13.30 -19.29
CA PHE A 477 26.94 13.43 -19.18
C PHE A 477 27.43 14.79 -19.73
N THR A 478 26.69 15.36 -20.68
CA THR A 478 27.13 16.53 -21.44
C THR A 478 26.69 17.86 -20.86
N GLY A 479 25.65 17.87 -20.02
CA GLY A 479 25.01 19.06 -19.47
C GLY A 479 24.12 19.77 -20.49
N GLU A 480 23.58 19.03 -21.46
CA GLU A 480 22.74 19.59 -22.52
C GLU A 480 21.23 19.43 -22.28
N GLY A 481 20.85 18.91 -21.10
CA GLY A 481 19.48 18.65 -20.69
C GLY A 481 18.91 17.35 -21.24
N ARG A 482 19.73 16.52 -21.89
CA ARG A 482 19.36 15.18 -22.38
C ARG A 482 20.09 14.12 -21.60
N GLU A 483 19.36 13.13 -21.11
CA GLU A 483 19.95 12.01 -20.38
C GLU A 483 20.57 11.00 -21.36
N ASP A 484 21.88 10.75 -21.18
CA ASP A 484 22.69 9.90 -22.04
C ASP A 484 22.70 8.44 -21.58
N LEU A 485 23.14 7.53 -22.46
CA LEU A 485 23.29 6.12 -22.14
C LEU A 485 24.74 5.79 -21.76
N TRP A 486 24.93 5.22 -20.58
CA TRP A 486 26.21 4.72 -20.09
C TRP A 486 26.21 3.20 -20.10
N VAL A 487 27.28 2.60 -20.60
CA VAL A 487 27.38 1.14 -20.76
C VAL A 487 28.73 0.65 -20.26
N PHE A 488 28.70 -0.32 -19.34
CA PHE A 488 29.90 -0.97 -18.83
C PHE A 488 29.87 -2.47 -19.10
N ASN A 489 31.00 -3.01 -19.57
CA ASN A 489 31.23 -4.45 -19.61
C ASN A 489 32.61 -4.78 -19.04
N GLY A 490 32.65 -5.66 -18.05
CA GLY A 490 33.91 -6.07 -17.41
C GLY A 490 34.22 -7.55 -17.49
N THR A 491 33.38 -8.35 -18.15
CA THR A 491 33.38 -9.81 -18.00
C THR A 491 33.48 -10.56 -19.32
N GLU A 492 33.02 -10.00 -20.44
CA GLU A 492 32.90 -10.72 -21.71
C GLU A 492 33.93 -10.33 -22.76
N TRP A 493 34.84 -9.42 -22.39
CA TRP A 493 35.90 -8.91 -23.25
C TRP A 493 37.27 -9.15 -22.61
N SER A 494 38.33 -9.05 -23.41
CA SER A 494 39.72 -9.23 -22.93
C SER A 494 40.14 -8.20 -21.89
N ILE A 495 39.51 -7.02 -21.90
CA ILE A 495 39.67 -5.95 -20.91
C ILE A 495 38.30 -5.32 -20.62
N PRO A 496 38.11 -4.65 -19.47
CA PRO A 496 36.87 -3.91 -19.21
C PRO A 496 36.71 -2.68 -20.10
N TYR A 497 35.48 -2.34 -20.44
CA TYR A 497 35.13 -1.14 -21.19
C TYR A 497 34.04 -0.33 -20.48
N LEU A 498 34.14 0.99 -20.56
CA LEU A 498 33.08 1.94 -20.22
C LEU A 498 32.81 2.84 -21.43
N GLY A 499 31.59 2.81 -21.95
CA GLY A 499 31.11 3.64 -23.03
C GLY A 499 30.08 4.65 -22.53
N ILE A 500 30.16 5.87 -23.05
CA ILE A 500 29.18 6.94 -22.85
C ILE A 500 28.67 7.31 -24.23
N LEU A 501 27.39 7.04 -24.48
CA LEU A 501 26.72 7.32 -25.73
C LEU A 501 25.75 8.48 -25.52
N ARG A 502 26.11 9.64 -26.07
CA ARG A 502 25.29 10.84 -26.02
C ARG A 502 23.99 10.63 -26.80
N SER A 503 22.87 11.01 -26.21
CA SER A 503 21.59 11.05 -26.91
C SER A 503 21.44 12.34 -27.72
N THR A 504 20.95 12.21 -28.95
CA THR A 504 20.55 13.34 -29.79
C THR A 504 19.03 13.53 -29.81
N GLY A 505 18.31 12.82 -28.95
CA GLY A 505 16.86 12.66 -28.99
C GLY A 505 16.37 11.71 -30.08
N ALA A 506 17.05 11.63 -31.24
CA ALA A 506 16.69 10.75 -32.35
C ALA A 506 17.60 9.51 -32.51
N ALA A 507 18.81 9.58 -31.98
CA ALA A 507 19.83 8.54 -32.08
C ALA A 507 20.86 8.68 -30.96
N LEU A 508 21.73 7.68 -30.84
CA LEU A 508 22.88 7.66 -29.94
C LEU A 508 24.15 7.97 -30.73
N ALA A 509 25.13 8.59 -30.08
CA ALA A 509 26.46 8.80 -30.64
C ALA A 509 27.52 8.55 -29.56
N MET A 510 28.58 7.80 -29.87
CA MET A 510 29.66 7.58 -28.91
C MET A 510 30.33 8.91 -28.55
N GLN A 511 30.14 9.35 -27.31
CA GLN A 511 30.77 10.54 -26.76
C GLN A 511 32.19 10.21 -26.28
N LYS A 512 32.31 9.10 -25.55
CA LYS A 512 33.59 8.64 -25.04
C LYS A 512 33.56 7.15 -24.73
N ARG A 513 34.65 6.46 -25.09
CA ARG A 513 34.92 5.09 -24.66
C ARG A 513 36.25 5.03 -23.91
N TYR A 514 36.26 4.27 -22.84
CA TYR A 514 37.43 3.93 -22.04
C TYR A 514 37.72 2.45 -22.16
N ASP A 515 38.97 2.13 -22.49
CA ASP A 515 39.43 0.78 -22.84
C ASP A 515 40.43 0.34 -21.76
N GLY A 516 39.98 -0.47 -20.80
CA GLY A 516 40.79 -0.99 -19.68
C GLY A 516 41.09 0.00 -18.55
N SER A 517 41.09 1.31 -18.80
CA SER A 517 41.29 2.33 -17.78
C SER A 517 40.50 3.63 -18.05
N MET A 518 40.07 4.26 -16.95
CA MET A 518 39.66 5.65 -16.89
C MET A 518 40.80 6.49 -16.29
N PRO A 519 40.78 7.83 -16.39
CA PRO A 519 41.78 8.66 -15.74
C PRO A 519 41.89 8.33 -14.25
N GLY A 520 43.10 8.01 -13.79
CA GLY A 520 43.37 7.64 -12.39
C GLY A 520 42.77 6.31 -11.90
N TRP A 521 42.09 5.54 -12.75
CA TRP A 521 41.40 4.31 -12.36
C TRP A 521 41.60 3.17 -13.35
N GLN A 522 42.15 2.05 -12.88
CA GLN A 522 42.32 0.86 -13.70
C GLN A 522 41.08 -0.03 -13.56
N MET A 523 40.26 -0.12 -14.60
CA MET A 523 38.96 -0.78 -14.50
C MET A 523 39.08 -2.28 -14.22
N ARG A 524 38.07 -2.82 -13.53
CA ARG A 524 37.92 -4.26 -13.22
C ARG A 524 36.48 -4.71 -13.35
N ARG A 525 36.31 -6.03 -13.50
CA ARG A 525 35.00 -6.68 -13.61
C ARG A 525 34.02 -6.34 -12.48
N GLY A 526 34.51 -6.13 -11.25
CA GLY A 526 33.72 -5.84 -10.06
C GLY A 526 33.50 -4.34 -9.78
N ASP A 527 33.88 -3.45 -10.71
CA ASP A 527 33.61 -2.02 -10.55
C ASP A 527 32.10 -1.79 -10.53
N ARG A 528 31.59 -1.03 -9.56
CA ARG A 528 30.19 -0.60 -9.47
C ARG A 528 30.14 0.89 -9.76
N HIS A 529 29.28 1.28 -10.70
CA HIS A 529 29.20 2.63 -11.23
C HIS A 529 27.92 3.28 -10.71
N TYR A 530 28.04 4.52 -10.25
CA TYR A 530 26.92 5.34 -9.79
C TYR A 530 27.01 6.69 -10.51
N ILE A 531 25.98 6.99 -11.30
CA ILE A 531 25.90 8.18 -12.12
C ILE A 531 25.29 9.29 -11.26
N ALA A 532 26.04 10.37 -11.05
CA ALA A 532 25.68 11.41 -10.09
C ALA A 532 26.34 12.74 -10.45
N ASP A 533 25.65 13.87 -10.35
CA ASP A 533 26.24 15.22 -10.39
C ASP A 533 26.81 15.56 -9.01
N PHE A 534 27.99 15.03 -8.68
CA PHE A 534 28.55 15.20 -7.35
C PHE A 534 29.14 16.59 -7.11
N ASN A 535 29.28 17.39 -8.16
CA ASN A 535 29.92 18.70 -8.11
C ASN A 535 28.93 19.87 -8.30
N GLY A 536 27.72 19.59 -8.76
CA GLY A 536 26.60 20.53 -8.90
C GLY A 536 26.71 21.40 -10.16
N ASP A 537 27.41 20.95 -11.20
CA ASP A 537 27.60 21.71 -12.45
C ASP A 537 26.55 21.40 -13.53
N GLY A 538 25.56 20.57 -13.20
CA GLY A 538 24.49 20.15 -14.10
C GLY A 538 24.90 18.99 -15.03
N LYS A 539 26.10 18.44 -14.88
CA LYS A 539 26.54 17.24 -15.61
C LYS A 539 26.57 16.05 -14.66
N LYS A 540 26.16 14.90 -15.15
CA LYS A 540 26.34 13.64 -14.44
C LYS A 540 27.79 13.19 -14.52
N ASP A 541 28.39 13.13 -13.35
CA ASP A 541 29.70 12.57 -13.08
C ASP A 541 29.61 11.06 -12.76
N LEU A 542 30.74 10.48 -12.36
CA LEU A 542 30.85 9.08 -11.98
C LEU A 542 31.48 8.88 -10.60
N TYR A 543 30.74 8.24 -9.71
CA TYR A 543 31.34 7.47 -8.62
C TYR A 543 31.60 6.04 -9.08
N VAL A 544 32.80 5.51 -8.80
CA VAL A 544 33.14 4.11 -9.08
C VAL A 544 33.66 3.43 -7.82
N PHE A 545 33.03 2.33 -7.43
CA PHE A 545 33.42 1.54 -6.26
C PHE A 545 33.90 0.14 -6.64
N ASN A 546 35.00 -0.33 -6.07
CA ASN A 546 35.39 -1.74 -6.16
C ASN A 546 35.84 -2.29 -4.80
N GLY A 547 35.17 -3.34 -4.35
CA GLY A 547 35.47 -4.02 -3.09
C GLY A 547 36.00 -5.45 -3.24
N GLU A 548 35.97 -6.03 -4.44
CA GLU A 548 36.13 -7.48 -4.64
C GLU A 548 37.39 -7.88 -5.41
N ASN A 549 38.09 -6.96 -6.07
CA ASN A 549 39.16 -7.32 -7.01
C ASN A 549 40.54 -6.77 -6.63
N TRP A 550 40.63 -5.85 -5.67
CA TRP A 550 41.88 -5.27 -5.20
C TRP A 550 42.14 -5.70 -3.75
N SER A 551 43.33 -5.42 -3.21
CA SER A 551 43.72 -5.82 -1.85
C SER A 551 42.89 -5.14 -0.74
N ILE A 552 42.28 -3.99 -1.04
CA ILE A 552 41.36 -3.23 -0.18
C ILE A 552 40.22 -2.68 -1.05
N ALA A 553 39.21 -2.08 -0.43
CA ALA A 553 38.12 -1.39 -1.13
C ALA A 553 38.57 -0.02 -1.66
N TYR A 554 38.06 0.40 -2.82
CA TYR A 554 38.37 1.68 -3.44
C TYR A 554 37.10 2.39 -3.89
N LEU A 555 37.09 3.72 -3.77
CA LEU A 555 36.05 4.60 -4.30
C LEU A 555 36.70 5.74 -5.08
N GLY A 556 36.31 5.93 -6.33
CA GLY A 556 36.75 7.03 -7.18
C GLY A 556 35.62 8.02 -7.45
N MET A 557 35.96 9.30 -7.51
CA MET A 557 35.13 10.42 -7.98
C MET A 557 35.73 10.94 -9.28
N LEU A 558 35.03 10.77 -10.40
CA LEU A 558 35.47 11.23 -11.71
C LEU A 558 34.45 12.23 -12.28
N ALA A 559 34.84 13.49 -12.43
CA ALA A 559 33.95 14.54 -12.92
C ALA A 559 33.89 14.56 -14.45
N SER A 560 32.74 14.88 -15.01
CA SER A 560 32.53 15.10 -16.43
C SER A 560 32.86 16.55 -16.83
N ASP A 561 33.62 16.74 -17.90
CA ASP A 561 33.74 18.05 -18.58
C ASP A 561 32.78 18.18 -19.78
N GLY A 562 31.86 17.21 -19.94
CA GLY A 562 30.95 17.05 -21.07
C GLY A 562 31.59 16.36 -22.29
N ARG A 563 32.89 16.04 -22.23
CA ARG A 563 33.61 15.31 -23.28
C ARG A 563 34.32 14.06 -22.75
N GLN A 564 34.83 14.13 -21.53
CA GLN A 564 35.56 13.07 -20.86
C GLN A 564 35.43 13.20 -19.34
N LEU A 565 35.66 12.08 -18.66
CA LEU A 565 35.86 12.00 -17.23
C LEU A 565 37.27 12.47 -16.83
N ALA A 566 37.38 13.09 -15.66
CA ALA A 566 38.64 13.44 -15.00
C ALA A 566 38.60 13.02 -13.53
N MET A 567 39.63 12.32 -13.04
CA MET A 567 39.71 11.93 -11.63
C MET A 567 39.83 13.16 -10.73
N VAL A 568 38.85 13.35 -9.87
CA VAL A 568 38.83 14.38 -8.84
C VAL A 568 39.47 13.83 -7.56
N LYS A 569 39.03 12.65 -7.14
CA LYS A 569 39.50 12.03 -5.89
C LYS A 569 39.41 10.52 -5.93
N ARG A 570 40.42 9.85 -5.38
CA ARG A 570 40.39 8.41 -5.08
C ARG A 570 40.58 8.18 -3.59
N TYR A 571 39.78 7.28 -3.04
CA TYR A 571 39.83 6.80 -1.68
C TYR A 571 40.32 5.36 -1.65
N ASP A 572 41.34 5.11 -0.84
CA ASP A 572 42.04 3.81 -0.77
C ASP A 572 41.76 3.23 0.62
N GLY A 573 40.77 2.33 0.70
CA GLY A 573 40.29 1.67 1.93
C GLY A 573 39.49 2.56 2.89
N ASN A 574 39.62 3.89 2.81
CA ASN A 574 38.96 4.83 3.71
C ASN A 574 38.52 6.10 2.99
N ALA A 575 37.25 6.46 3.17
CA ALA A 575 36.76 7.82 2.99
C ALA A 575 36.72 8.52 4.37
N PRO A 576 36.80 9.86 4.46
CA PRO A 576 36.79 10.58 5.74
C PRO A 576 35.55 10.24 6.57
N GLY A 577 35.72 9.45 7.63
CA GLY A 577 34.62 9.00 8.50
C GLY A 577 34.01 7.63 8.16
N TRP A 578 34.42 6.98 7.05
CA TRP A 578 33.92 5.66 6.65
C TRP A 578 35.01 4.71 6.16
N GLN A 579 35.12 3.55 6.81
CA GLN A 579 36.15 2.57 6.54
C GLN A 579 35.71 1.53 5.49
N MET A 580 35.71 1.89 4.22
CA MET A 580 35.11 1.09 3.14
C MET A 580 35.37 -0.43 3.18
N ARG A 581 34.34 -1.21 2.81
CA ARG A 581 34.36 -2.68 2.80
C ARG A 581 33.75 -3.28 1.54
N LYS A 582 34.11 -4.54 1.30
CA LYS A 582 33.77 -5.30 0.10
C LYS A 582 32.28 -5.17 -0.30
N ASP A 583 31.41 -5.34 0.68
CA ASP A 583 29.95 -5.41 0.49
C ASP A 583 29.22 -4.06 0.71
N ASP A 584 29.93 -2.93 0.72
CA ASP A 584 29.30 -1.59 0.86
C ASP A 584 28.32 -1.34 -0.30
N LEU A 585 27.03 -1.21 -0.04
CA LEU A 585 26.00 -0.86 -1.01
C LEU A 585 25.81 0.65 -1.01
N HIS A 586 25.91 1.31 -2.16
CA HIS A 586 25.74 2.76 -2.26
C HIS A 586 24.46 3.12 -3.03
N PHE A 587 23.87 4.26 -2.66
CA PHE A 587 22.68 4.81 -3.31
C PHE A 587 22.87 6.31 -3.51
N VAL A 588 22.55 6.84 -4.69
CA VAL A 588 22.74 8.25 -5.04
C VAL A 588 21.58 9.09 -4.53
N GLY A 589 21.87 10.29 -4.04
CA GLY A 589 20.86 11.31 -3.75
C GLY A 589 21.50 12.57 -3.14
N ASP A 590 20.92 13.74 -3.38
CA ASP A 590 21.35 14.99 -2.73
C ASP A 590 20.89 15.01 -1.26
N ILE A 591 21.76 14.62 -0.32
CA ILE A 591 21.38 14.37 1.07
C ILE A 591 21.17 15.67 1.84
N ASN A 592 21.94 16.71 1.50
CA ASN A 592 21.97 17.97 2.23
C ASN A 592 21.14 19.08 1.55
N GLY A 593 20.72 18.88 0.30
CA GLY A 593 19.94 19.82 -0.52
C GLY A 593 20.79 20.93 -1.10
N ASP A 594 22.08 20.71 -1.34
CA ASP A 594 23.01 21.73 -1.87
C ASP A 594 23.15 21.70 -3.40
N GLY A 595 22.38 20.84 -4.07
CA GLY A 595 22.40 20.65 -5.52
C GLY A 595 23.47 19.67 -6.00
N LYS A 596 24.20 19.01 -5.08
CA LYS A 596 25.19 17.98 -5.40
C LYS A 596 24.67 16.62 -4.98
N GLU A 597 24.89 15.63 -5.82
CA GLU A 597 24.48 14.27 -5.55
C GLU A 597 25.53 13.53 -4.71
N ASP A 598 25.09 13.10 -3.53
CA ASP A 598 25.84 12.40 -2.51
C ASP A 598 25.65 10.88 -2.62
N LEU A 599 26.19 10.13 -1.65
CA LEU A 599 25.95 8.70 -1.50
C LEU A 599 25.43 8.36 -0.10
N PHE A 600 24.32 7.62 -0.03
CA PHE A 600 24.07 6.73 1.10
C PHE A 600 24.95 5.49 0.98
N VAL A 601 25.33 4.89 2.11
CA VAL A 601 26.10 3.64 2.14
C VAL A 601 25.57 2.70 3.20
N TYR A 602 25.42 1.42 2.86
CA TYR A 602 24.94 0.37 3.77
C TYR A 602 25.82 -0.88 3.69
N ASN A 603 26.13 -1.51 4.82
CA ASN A 603 26.81 -2.81 4.84
C ASN A 603 26.32 -3.63 6.03
N SER A 604 26.02 -4.89 5.77
CA SER A 604 25.49 -5.82 6.78
C SER A 604 26.39 -7.05 7.02
N ARG A 605 27.57 -7.12 6.39
CA ARG A 605 28.31 -8.39 6.26
C ARG A 605 29.75 -8.33 6.73
N ASN A 606 30.40 -7.18 6.62
CA ASN A 606 31.86 -7.12 6.80
C ASN A 606 32.31 -6.57 8.16
N TRP A 607 31.38 -6.03 8.95
CA TRP A 607 31.67 -5.52 10.29
C TRP A 607 30.99 -6.39 11.35
N PHE A 608 31.33 -6.14 12.62
CA PHE A 608 30.69 -6.79 13.77
C PHE A 608 29.19 -6.45 13.89
N ARG A 609 28.76 -5.34 13.28
CA ARG A 609 27.38 -4.85 13.24
C ARG A 609 27.08 -4.34 11.84
N GLU A 610 25.81 -4.14 11.54
CA GLU A 610 25.29 -3.49 10.34
C GLU A 610 25.51 -1.98 10.44
N TYR A 611 25.90 -1.33 9.35
CA TYR A 611 26.15 0.12 9.31
C TYR A 611 25.35 0.76 8.18
N LEU A 612 24.76 1.92 8.50
CA LEU A 612 24.14 2.83 7.54
C LEU A 612 24.84 4.18 7.65
N GLY A 613 25.22 4.76 6.53
CA GLY A 613 25.97 6.01 6.47
C GLY A 613 25.56 6.91 5.33
N THR A 614 26.06 8.13 5.41
CA THR A 614 26.02 9.16 4.36
C THR A 614 27.46 9.51 3.98
N MET A 615 27.69 9.83 2.72
CA MET A 615 28.94 10.36 2.18
C MET A 615 28.60 11.61 1.37
N VAL A 616 28.71 12.77 2.03
CA VAL A 616 28.30 14.07 1.47
C VAL A 616 29.45 14.67 0.67
N SER A 617 29.19 15.00 -0.59
CA SER A 617 30.13 15.60 -1.52
C SER A 617 30.19 17.12 -1.34
N ASN A 618 31.39 17.68 -1.43
CA ASN A 618 31.57 19.12 -1.64
C ASN A 618 31.96 19.45 -3.09
N GLY A 619 31.96 18.46 -3.98
CA GLY A 619 32.43 18.54 -5.38
C GLY A 619 33.88 18.11 -5.58
N SER A 620 34.68 18.05 -4.51
CA SER A 620 36.10 17.67 -4.57
C SER A 620 36.49 16.56 -3.59
N ALA A 621 35.67 16.34 -2.58
CA ALA A 621 35.85 15.31 -1.56
C ALA A 621 34.51 14.95 -0.92
N LEU A 622 34.48 13.79 -0.27
CA LEU A 622 33.43 13.27 0.58
C LEU A 622 33.71 13.53 2.07
N ALA A 623 32.65 13.84 2.81
CA ALA A 623 32.60 13.81 4.26
C ALA A 623 31.53 12.81 4.70
N CYS A 624 31.91 11.80 5.49
CA CYS A 624 31.02 10.71 5.85
C CYS A 624 30.54 10.77 7.30
N ALA A 625 29.30 10.34 7.52
CA ALA A 625 28.71 10.12 8.84
C ALA A 625 27.95 8.78 8.86
N TRP A 626 27.76 8.19 10.04
CA TRP A 626 27.10 6.88 10.12
C TRP A 626 26.41 6.60 11.45
N ARG A 627 25.60 5.55 11.40
CA ARG A 627 24.99 4.82 12.50
C ARG A 627 25.23 3.34 12.29
N HIS A 628 25.12 2.56 13.35
CA HIS A 628 25.32 1.12 13.30
C HIS A 628 24.33 0.43 14.21
N ASP A 629 23.92 -0.79 13.86
CA ASP A 629 22.97 -1.66 14.58
C ASP A 629 21.58 -1.04 14.76
N TRP A 630 21.47 0.15 15.34
CA TRP A 630 20.23 0.89 15.51
C TRP A 630 20.27 2.29 14.86
N VAL A 631 19.23 2.61 14.11
CA VAL A 631 18.88 3.99 13.72
C VAL A 631 17.56 4.32 14.41
N GLY A 632 17.65 5.00 15.56
CA GLY A 632 16.49 5.15 16.44
C GLY A 632 16.00 3.78 16.91
N GLU A 633 14.76 3.43 16.59
CA GLU A 633 14.15 2.13 16.91
C GLU A 633 14.26 1.10 15.77
N TRP A 634 14.88 1.45 14.65
CA TRP A 634 15.09 0.50 13.56
C TRP A 634 16.36 -0.31 13.82
N ASN A 635 16.23 -1.62 13.95
CA ASN A 635 17.38 -2.54 13.97
C ASN A 635 17.79 -2.87 12.53
N LEU A 636 18.99 -2.44 12.14
CA LEU A 636 19.52 -2.67 10.81
C LEU A 636 19.82 -4.16 10.62
N GLY A 637 19.32 -4.76 9.53
CA GLY A 637 19.52 -6.17 9.24
C GLY A 637 19.74 -6.44 7.75
N SER A 638 20.42 -7.54 7.43
CA SER A 638 20.79 -7.89 6.03
C SER A 638 19.65 -8.03 5.02
N VAL A 639 18.40 -8.05 5.51
CA VAL A 639 17.16 -8.09 4.70
C VAL A 639 16.65 -6.71 4.32
N ASP A 640 17.20 -5.65 4.92
CA ASP A 640 16.76 -4.28 4.71
C ASP A 640 17.11 -3.77 3.32
N ARG A 641 16.18 -3.01 2.76
CA ARG A 641 16.25 -2.34 1.48
C ARG A 641 16.05 -0.84 1.69
N PHE A 642 16.67 -0.04 0.83
CA PHE A 642 16.72 1.41 0.98
C PHE A 642 16.33 2.09 -0.34
N ILE A 643 15.48 3.12 -0.24
CA ILE A 643 15.05 3.95 -1.37
C ILE A 643 15.32 5.41 -1.01
N PRO A 644 16.31 6.07 -1.65
CA PRO A 644 16.46 7.52 -1.59
C PRO A 644 15.20 8.22 -2.10
N CYS A 645 14.67 9.15 -1.32
CA CYS A 645 13.42 9.85 -1.63
C CYS A 645 13.38 11.23 -0.97
N ASN A 646 12.51 12.13 -1.44
CA ASN A 646 12.27 13.43 -0.78
C ASN A 646 10.88 13.42 -0.13
N TYR A 647 10.69 12.67 0.96
CA TYR A 647 9.36 12.60 1.57
C TYR A 647 8.98 13.90 2.31
N GLU A 648 9.93 14.75 2.71
CA GLU A 648 9.65 16.02 3.41
C GLU A 648 9.23 17.17 2.49
N GLY A 649 9.66 17.15 1.22
CA GLY A 649 9.43 18.24 0.27
C GLY A 649 10.37 19.43 0.47
N VAL A 650 11.48 19.23 1.19
CA VAL A 650 12.41 20.32 1.53
C VAL A 650 13.54 20.38 0.50
N ALA A 651 13.45 21.34 -0.42
CA ALA A 651 14.54 21.86 -1.26
C ALA A 651 15.58 20.80 -1.73
N GLY A 652 15.10 19.74 -2.41
CA GLY A 652 15.98 18.73 -3.03
C GLY A 652 16.61 17.71 -2.07
N ARG A 653 16.44 17.86 -0.76
CA ARG A 653 16.99 16.92 0.24
C ARG A 653 16.43 15.52 0.04
N ARG A 654 17.33 14.54 0.07
CA ARG A 654 17.01 13.12 0.02
C ARG A 654 17.15 12.51 1.40
N ASP A 655 16.06 11.92 1.84
CA ASP A 655 15.93 11.02 2.96
C ASP A 655 15.87 9.57 2.47
N LEU A 656 15.58 8.63 3.38
CA LEU A 656 15.47 7.21 3.06
C LEU A 656 14.13 6.64 3.51
N PHE A 657 13.47 5.92 2.61
CA PHE A 657 12.61 4.82 3.03
C PHE A 657 13.48 3.59 3.26
N VAL A 658 13.27 2.94 4.41
CA VAL A 658 13.87 1.65 4.75
C VAL A 658 12.76 0.61 4.87
N HIS A 659 12.95 -0.56 4.29
CA HIS A 659 11.88 -1.56 4.24
C HIS A 659 12.41 -2.99 4.14
N ASN A 660 11.64 -3.94 4.65
CA ASN A 660 11.87 -5.38 4.47
C ASN A 660 10.51 -6.10 4.35
N THR A 661 10.41 -7.39 4.64
CA THR A 661 9.13 -8.10 4.53
C THR A 661 8.05 -7.48 5.42
N ASP A 662 8.36 -7.26 6.70
CA ASP A 662 7.36 -6.91 7.71
C ASP A 662 7.44 -5.44 8.15
N TRP A 663 8.58 -4.78 7.97
CA TRP A 663 8.80 -3.44 8.51
C TRP A 663 8.96 -2.40 7.41
N PHE A 664 8.42 -1.21 7.68
CA PHE A 664 8.64 -0.01 6.88
C PHE A 664 9.05 1.16 7.77
N GLY A 665 10.02 1.96 7.36
CA GLY A 665 10.56 3.08 8.12
C GLY A 665 10.91 4.28 7.26
N MET A 666 10.83 5.46 7.88
CA MET A 666 11.22 6.75 7.30
C MET A 666 12.43 7.28 8.08
N ILE A 667 13.60 7.36 7.44
CA ILE A 667 14.85 7.82 8.05
C ILE A 667 15.24 9.16 7.45
N ARG A 668 15.32 10.19 8.29
CA ARG A 668 15.91 11.48 7.93
C ARG A 668 17.41 11.34 7.78
N ALA A 669 17.96 11.99 6.77
CA ALA A 669 19.41 12.03 6.56
C ALA A 669 20.08 13.29 7.15
N THR A 670 19.34 14.39 7.30
CA THR A 670 19.83 15.69 7.79
C THR A 670 19.09 16.13 9.06
N PRO A 671 19.78 16.61 10.13
CA PRO A 671 21.23 16.81 10.29
C PRO A 671 22.03 15.53 10.56
N GLY A 672 21.38 14.37 10.53
CA GLY A 672 22.02 13.06 10.61
C GLY A 672 20.97 11.96 10.58
N LEU A 673 21.42 10.73 10.32
CA LEU A 673 20.56 9.54 10.25
C LEU A 673 19.71 9.39 11.52
N SER A 674 18.41 9.60 11.38
CA SER A 674 17.43 9.52 12.47
C SER A 674 16.09 9.00 11.97
N LEU A 675 15.54 8.02 12.68
CA LEU A 675 14.23 7.45 12.37
C LEU A 675 13.13 8.44 12.73
N GLN A 676 12.29 8.79 11.76
CA GLN A 676 11.09 9.62 11.95
C GLN A 676 9.88 8.77 12.32
N LYS A 677 9.68 7.68 11.59
CA LYS A 677 8.51 6.83 11.71
C LYS A 677 8.85 5.40 11.37
N ILE A 678 8.19 4.46 12.04
CA ILE A 678 8.34 3.02 11.85
C ILE A 678 6.97 2.38 11.92
N TYR A 679 6.74 1.40 11.06
CA TYR A 679 5.49 0.68 10.92
C TYR A 679 5.78 -0.82 10.85
N TYR A 680 4.94 -1.61 11.50
CA TYR A 680 5.00 -3.06 11.45
C TYR A 680 3.76 -3.61 10.74
N GLN A 681 3.99 -4.42 9.71
CA GLN A 681 3.04 -5.13 8.84
C GLN A 681 2.10 -4.26 7.99
N TRP A 682 1.73 -3.06 8.44
CA TRP A 682 0.92 -2.10 7.71
C TRP A 682 1.23 -0.67 8.16
N ILE A 683 0.95 0.31 7.30
CA ILE A 683 1.15 1.73 7.59
C ILE A 683 -0.16 2.30 8.14
N HIS A 684 -0.14 2.78 9.37
CA HIS A 684 -1.26 3.49 9.99
C HIS A 684 -0.75 4.47 11.04
N ASN A 685 -1.40 5.62 11.20
CA ASN A 685 -1.00 6.68 12.12
C ASN A 685 -1.94 6.76 13.31
N TYR A 686 -1.60 6.05 14.39
CA TYR A 686 -2.31 6.22 15.67
C TYR A 686 -1.93 7.57 16.29
N ARG A 687 -2.90 8.24 16.93
CA ARG A 687 -2.64 9.48 17.69
C ARG A 687 -1.75 9.24 18.90
N HIS A 688 -1.93 8.10 19.54
CA HIS A 688 -1.20 7.67 20.73
C HIS A 688 -0.83 6.19 20.62
N GLY A 689 0.29 5.82 21.22
CA GLY A 689 0.86 4.49 21.11
C GLY A 689 1.89 4.36 19.99
N ARG A 690 2.42 3.14 19.84
CA ARG A 690 3.39 2.80 18.80
C ARG A 690 2.66 2.18 17.62
N ASN A 691 3.22 2.37 16.43
CA ASN A 691 2.77 1.76 15.18
C ASN A 691 3.26 0.31 14.99
N TRP A 692 3.72 -0.31 16.08
CA TRP A 692 4.28 -1.67 16.13
C TRP A 692 4.08 -2.29 17.51
#